data_AF-Q7S824-F1
#
_entry.id   AF-Q7S824-F1
#
_cell.length_a   1.000
_cell.length_b   1.000
_cell.length_c   1.000
_cell.angle_alpha   90.00
_cell.angle_beta   90.00
_cell.angle_gamma   90.00
#
_symmetry.space_group_name_H-M   'P 1'
#
loop_
_entity.id
_entity.type
_entity.pdbx_description
1 polymer ?
#
loop_
_entity_poly.entity_id
_entity_poly.type
_entity_poly.pdbx_seq_one_letter_code
_entity_poly.pdbx_strand_id
1 'polypeptide(L)'
;MPGGPATAGLSAAVGQWTKFLARAEAKRLDPSDFARFVPILNSDFYPLPPIVIANLLLRPTKQSSYSLDPRRLQYLTILLNQKLVNPQSVLKVLHHYSTSQAKIQSEHDAGTTNEAATATKGGQGQQGDKKPKRVFWQNSYNDEEVIFLRLSKVITHGQGIRHASDAYEMATNLSKWTTLFIDVIAAFSRDTFGTIQNMRTKQDMETSLQAFSLLLVNFLGNQRVVSAFSRPEAKSHRKRLASSIDQLIPYLLQNPNTSGIAERLEFSRGQALAGEESSDLKDAAVAEMHSYMDNMIGLDTWQIPDMPIVNSRAGLYIYINAALVGRPLIDDHSLYTYLHNRYQGDLQTTAIHLILASFDVLANAVFREGSKTGHLLKSYVVNKVPLILGNFAASSTHMYPFDAEFCISQALGQVDTNVFPTLSNMFDMSNTSSSFQDSVRQDFCFACQLHGLLSASAIETLLGEITYQTLPDEGRYVKETLVQACLEDFERSQRLIGELDNMNGNVGAAAQAIVEVIGTLCRNKETMTLKQLCSQLASKPSSLDILLLFDKPYKILHPLCELLDDWGGYDEDQGEYQPVYEEFGSILLLLLAFVHRYSLTPTDLAIRSPHSFVGKLLGRGQLSRPLDELSDQEKSHLNGWVHGLFDSEAGGLGDDLMSSCPPQDFYLLMPTLFDQIVMALSTGCLNDYLLRSGLEYLLDTLLLPSLVPALLFLANNLRTDKQPGQGAVIKILQLILRPNSISNEASTMLSSVLNIVAKPLELSLRSYQRQVPASQEVEPLLRALKENLAVSSRTGGADHSELENWTGTHHNGSGSVGGLYGAIRHTVQNLVQWAQHSPGNGVPATYTHRQVLVALQICGAKRLLSALLKELKTQTEAGNGSVAYDVVTAIICAPDVHNTPVTDDNDPSSARGGGDAANHTITKKQRRITLREALKFEAEEFKKIQKSDPLMAETVVRLHRRVEAQMALPPPPPPPAQHHHHHHQQTMLQPELSALGVVAGDAMGDSMMNAAAVQVSGSDHHHPMDAMSLDATGMGGLDVGGAGGIDISGMGDMGMGNMGMGNMGGLTVNTNTGGGMGGGVGTGGQGGGSAGGGGAGASAGNGGGGGGGAGGAGGGGSGSGGAGGDLSGDDIFSGLGTGDFTTDFGNWDTMDLG
;
A
#
# COMPACT_ATOMS: atom_id res chain seq x y z
N MET A 1 42.51 24.20 10.76
CA MET A 1 41.08 24.37 10.44
C MET A 1 40.95 25.59 9.55
N PRO A 2 40.41 25.45 8.33
CA PRO A 2 38.95 25.40 8.17
C PRO A 2 38.42 24.11 7.49
N GLY A 3 37.08 23.96 7.48
CA GLY A 3 36.33 22.73 7.24
C GLY A 3 36.44 22.04 5.87
N GLY A 4 36.11 20.75 5.87
CA GLY A 4 36.24 19.84 4.72
C GLY A 4 35.03 19.84 3.76
N PRO A 5 35.24 19.61 2.44
CA PRO A 5 34.17 19.49 1.45
C PRO A 5 33.99 18.05 0.92
N ALA A 6 32.79 17.47 1.04
CA ALA A 6 32.53 16.11 0.55
C ALA A 6 31.69 16.01 -0.75
N THR A 7 30.82 17.00 -1.04
CA THR A 7 29.86 16.91 -2.17
C THR A 7 30.03 18.01 -3.22
N ALA A 8 30.37 19.24 -2.82
CA ALA A 8 30.66 20.33 -3.77
C ALA A 8 31.96 20.10 -4.59
N GLY A 9 32.89 19.29 -4.08
CA GLY A 9 34.20 19.05 -4.71
C GLY A 9 34.15 18.22 -5.99
N LEU A 10 33.23 17.24 -6.10
CA LEU A 10 33.24 16.28 -7.21
C LEU A 10 32.88 16.93 -8.55
N SER A 11 31.87 17.81 -8.58
CA SER A 11 31.48 18.54 -9.79
C SER A 11 32.59 19.48 -10.27
N ALA A 12 33.23 20.20 -9.34
CA ALA A 12 34.40 21.04 -9.64
C ALA A 12 35.57 20.21 -10.19
N ALA A 13 35.87 19.06 -9.58
CA ALA A 13 36.92 18.14 -10.04
C ALA A 13 36.64 17.60 -11.45
N VAL A 14 35.43 17.10 -11.72
CA VAL A 14 35.01 16.67 -13.06
C VAL A 14 35.13 17.80 -14.08
N GLY A 15 34.72 19.02 -13.71
CA GLY A 15 34.86 20.20 -14.57
C GLY A 15 36.32 20.54 -14.91
N GLN A 16 37.24 20.41 -13.95
CA GLN A 16 38.66 20.69 -14.19
C GLN A 16 39.37 19.58 -14.97
N TRP A 17 39.10 18.31 -14.69
CA TRP A 17 39.60 17.20 -15.50
C TRP A 17 39.08 17.26 -16.94
N THR A 18 37.82 17.62 -17.14
CA THR A 18 37.25 17.83 -18.49
C THR A 18 37.96 18.97 -19.22
N LYS A 19 38.20 20.12 -18.54
CA LYS A 19 38.95 21.25 -19.11
C LYS A 19 40.41 20.89 -19.42
N PHE A 20 41.06 20.10 -18.56
CA PHE A 20 42.45 19.64 -18.77
C PHE A 20 42.55 18.71 -19.97
N LEU A 21 41.71 17.67 -20.06
CA LEU A 21 41.70 16.72 -21.17
C LEU A 21 41.36 17.42 -22.50
N ALA A 22 40.34 18.29 -22.53
CA ALA A 22 39.99 19.06 -23.72
C ALA A 22 41.12 20.01 -24.17
N ARG A 23 41.88 20.61 -23.23
CA ARG A 23 43.06 21.43 -23.54
C ARG A 23 44.25 20.58 -24.02
N ALA A 24 44.47 19.41 -23.45
CA ALA A 24 45.54 18.49 -23.86
C ALA A 24 45.30 17.92 -25.27
N GLU A 25 44.04 17.69 -25.63
CA GLU A 25 43.59 17.34 -26.98
C GLU A 25 43.75 18.53 -27.95
N ALA A 26 43.12 19.68 -27.65
CA ALA A 26 43.14 20.86 -28.53
C ALA A 26 44.55 21.43 -28.78
N LYS A 27 45.44 21.41 -27.77
CA LYS A 27 46.83 21.85 -27.91
C LYS A 27 47.78 20.76 -28.38
N ARG A 28 47.30 19.52 -28.60
CA ARG A 28 48.13 18.36 -28.96
C ARG A 28 49.37 18.22 -28.04
N LEU A 29 49.12 18.22 -26.73
CA LEU A 29 50.14 18.11 -25.70
C LEU A 29 51.04 16.88 -25.92
N ASP A 30 52.32 16.98 -25.54
CA ASP A 30 53.23 15.83 -25.61
C ASP A 30 52.92 14.82 -24.49
N PRO A 31 53.02 13.49 -24.75
CA PRO A 31 52.81 12.47 -23.72
C PRO A 31 53.72 12.62 -22.49
N SER A 32 54.95 13.13 -22.64
CA SER A 32 55.85 13.35 -21.50
C SER A 32 55.38 14.49 -20.58
N ASP A 33 54.89 15.58 -21.16
CA ASP A 33 54.30 16.71 -20.42
C ASP A 33 52.96 16.30 -19.78
N PHE A 34 52.13 15.53 -20.48
CA PHE A 34 50.90 14.96 -19.92
C PHE A 34 51.19 14.12 -18.68
N ALA A 35 52.21 13.23 -18.74
CA ALA A 35 52.65 12.43 -17.61
C ALA A 35 53.16 13.27 -16.42
N ARG A 36 53.69 14.48 -16.67
CA ARG A 36 54.15 15.40 -15.62
C ARG A 36 53.00 16.17 -14.94
N PHE A 37 51.98 16.59 -15.70
CA PHE A 37 50.87 17.37 -15.15
C PHE A 37 49.80 16.53 -14.44
N VAL A 38 49.59 15.29 -14.88
CA VAL A 38 48.53 14.40 -14.34
C VAL A 38 48.66 14.12 -12.83
N PRO A 39 49.85 13.82 -12.27
CA PRO A 39 50.01 13.66 -10.83
C PRO A 39 49.64 14.93 -10.04
N ILE A 40 50.03 16.11 -10.54
CA ILE A 40 49.77 17.42 -9.91
C ILE A 40 48.25 17.72 -9.86
N LEU A 41 47.52 17.33 -10.91
CA LEU A 41 46.05 17.47 -10.94
C LEU A 41 45.36 16.57 -9.91
N ASN A 42 45.93 15.39 -9.62
CA ASN A 42 45.33 14.36 -8.78
C ASN A 42 45.75 14.42 -7.29
N SER A 43 46.95 14.92 -6.96
CA SER A 43 47.49 14.83 -5.60
C SER A 43 46.88 15.84 -4.62
N ASP A 44 46.69 17.10 -5.03
CA ASP A 44 46.46 18.20 -4.08
C ASP A 44 45.24 19.10 -4.36
N PHE A 45 44.55 18.92 -5.51
CA PHE A 45 43.47 19.84 -5.92
C PHE A 45 42.15 19.16 -6.32
N TYR A 46 42.18 18.11 -7.15
CA TYR A 46 40.95 17.55 -7.74
C TYR A 46 41.03 16.01 -7.92
N PRO A 47 40.99 15.20 -6.85
CA PRO A 47 40.98 13.75 -6.97
C PRO A 47 39.68 13.24 -7.62
N LEU A 48 39.78 12.26 -8.53
CA LEU A 48 38.62 11.61 -9.15
C LEU A 48 38.71 10.07 -9.11
N PRO A 49 37.57 9.36 -9.02
CA PRO A 49 37.56 7.90 -9.11
C PRO A 49 38.07 7.39 -10.48
N PRO A 50 38.80 6.25 -10.53
CA PRO A 50 39.35 5.67 -11.76
C PRO A 50 38.35 5.50 -12.91
N ILE A 51 37.09 5.15 -12.60
CA ILE A 51 36.02 4.98 -13.58
C ILE A 51 35.56 6.31 -14.21
N VAL A 52 35.62 7.41 -13.47
CA VAL A 52 35.25 8.74 -13.97
C VAL A 52 36.34 9.26 -14.91
N ILE A 53 37.62 9.08 -14.56
CA ILE A 53 38.76 9.43 -15.42
C ILE A 53 38.72 8.61 -16.71
N ALA A 54 38.48 7.29 -16.63
CA ALA A 54 38.32 6.43 -17.80
C ALA A 54 37.13 6.86 -18.69
N ASN A 55 35.99 7.22 -18.09
CA ASN A 55 34.82 7.73 -18.80
C ASN A 55 35.12 9.03 -19.56
N LEU A 56 35.74 10.03 -18.90
CA LEU A 56 36.08 11.31 -19.54
C LEU A 56 37.04 11.14 -20.74
N LEU A 57 37.92 10.13 -20.72
CA LEU A 57 38.87 9.88 -21.81
C LEU A 57 38.26 9.08 -22.98
N LEU A 58 37.43 8.08 -22.69
CA LEU A 58 36.93 7.09 -23.66
C LEU A 58 35.51 7.39 -24.19
N ARG A 59 34.83 8.41 -23.65
CA ARG A 59 33.49 8.81 -24.11
C ARG A 59 33.54 9.46 -25.51
N PRO A 60 32.67 9.03 -26.45
CA PRO A 60 32.53 9.69 -27.75
C PRO A 60 31.97 11.12 -27.61
N THR A 61 32.51 12.05 -28.39
CA THR A 61 32.06 13.46 -28.42
C THR A 61 31.40 13.79 -29.75
N LYS A 62 30.57 14.83 -29.80
CA LYS A 62 29.87 15.25 -31.05
C LYS A 62 30.82 15.64 -32.20
N GLN A 63 32.10 15.90 -31.90
CA GLN A 63 33.14 16.26 -32.87
C GLN A 63 34.07 15.08 -33.22
N SER A 64 34.04 14.00 -32.42
CA SER A 64 34.89 12.83 -32.53
C SER A 64 34.10 11.60 -32.08
N SER A 65 33.34 11.04 -33.02
CA SER A 65 32.49 9.86 -32.84
C SER A 65 32.85 8.69 -33.74
N TYR A 66 33.77 8.87 -34.69
CA TYR A 66 34.14 7.83 -35.65
C TYR A 66 35.09 6.80 -35.01
N SER A 67 36.24 7.26 -34.51
CA SER A 67 37.26 6.49 -33.78
C SER A 67 37.90 7.35 -32.69
N LEU A 68 38.65 6.75 -31.76
CA LEU A 68 39.41 7.47 -30.74
C LEU A 68 40.66 8.16 -31.35
N ASP A 69 41.08 9.29 -30.78
CA ASP A 69 42.37 9.90 -31.13
C ASP A 69 43.52 8.98 -30.63
N PRO A 70 44.49 8.59 -31.48
CA PRO A 70 45.65 7.80 -31.07
C PRO A 70 46.43 8.34 -29.87
N ARG A 71 46.40 9.66 -29.61
CA ARG A 71 46.98 10.31 -28.42
C ARG A 71 46.21 9.98 -27.14
N ARG A 72 44.87 9.83 -27.19
CA ARG A 72 44.08 9.36 -26.03
C ARG A 72 44.52 7.96 -25.60
N LEU A 73 44.90 7.09 -26.53
CA LEU A 73 45.47 5.77 -26.22
C LEU A 73 46.85 5.86 -25.53
N GLN A 74 47.68 6.84 -25.91
CA GLN A 74 48.95 7.13 -25.23
C GLN A 74 48.71 7.68 -23.81
N TYR A 75 47.79 8.64 -23.65
CA TYR A 75 47.36 9.16 -22.34
C TYR A 75 46.77 8.07 -21.44
N LEU A 76 45.95 7.16 -21.97
CA LEU A 76 45.43 6.00 -21.24
C LEU A 76 46.56 5.10 -20.72
N THR A 77 47.61 4.91 -21.52
CA THR A 77 48.78 4.10 -21.14
C THR A 77 49.55 4.76 -19.99
N ILE A 78 49.69 6.08 -20.02
CA ILE A 78 50.28 6.87 -18.93
C ILE A 78 49.44 6.74 -17.65
N LEU A 79 48.11 6.88 -17.75
CA LEU A 79 47.19 6.78 -16.61
C LEU A 79 47.17 5.38 -15.98
N LEU A 80 47.28 4.31 -16.78
CA LEU A 80 47.44 2.93 -16.32
C LEU A 80 48.79 2.75 -15.60
N ASN A 81 49.90 3.22 -16.20
CA ASN A 81 51.24 3.14 -15.60
C ASN A 81 51.35 3.94 -14.29
N GLN A 82 50.67 5.09 -14.22
CA GLN A 82 50.59 5.95 -13.03
C GLN A 82 49.56 5.48 -11.99
N LYS A 83 48.84 4.36 -12.26
CA LYS A 83 47.88 3.74 -11.34
C LYS A 83 46.66 4.61 -11.00
N LEU A 84 46.32 5.57 -11.87
CA LEU A 84 45.16 6.46 -11.73
C LEU A 84 43.90 5.91 -12.40
N VAL A 85 44.09 4.99 -13.36
CA VAL A 85 43.01 4.23 -14.00
C VAL A 85 43.29 2.74 -13.82
N ASN A 86 42.26 1.95 -13.49
CA ASN A 86 42.35 0.51 -13.31
C ASN A 86 41.81 -0.24 -14.54
N PRO A 87 42.39 -1.39 -14.93
CA PRO A 87 41.92 -2.20 -16.06
C PRO A 87 40.42 -2.53 -16.08
N GLN A 88 39.82 -2.80 -14.92
CA GLN A 88 38.38 -3.08 -14.77
C GLN A 88 37.53 -1.87 -15.18
N SER A 89 37.96 -0.67 -14.77
CA SER A 89 37.30 0.59 -15.11
C SER A 89 37.35 0.88 -16.62
N VAL A 90 38.48 0.59 -17.27
CA VAL A 90 38.64 0.70 -18.72
C VAL A 90 37.66 -0.22 -19.44
N LEU A 91 37.65 -1.52 -19.12
CA LEU A 91 36.76 -2.50 -19.78
C LEU A 91 35.29 -2.17 -19.58
N LYS A 92 34.89 -1.69 -18.39
CA LYS A 92 33.51 -1.34 -18.05
C LYS A 92 33.01 -0.11 -18.80
N VAL A 93 33.87 0.89 -19.00
CA VAL A 93 33.58 2.09 -19.80
C VAL A 93 33.57 1.76 -21.30
N LEU A 94 34.55 1.01 -21.78
CA LEU A 94 34.65 0.59 -23.18
C LEU A 94 33.42 -0.23 -23.60
N HIS A 95 32.97 -1.17 -22.74
CA HIS A 95 31.75 -1.95 -22.95
C HIS A 95 30.51 -1.07 -23.12
N HIS A 96 30.44 0.10 -22.46
CA HIS A 96 29.27 0.97 -22.51
C HIS A 96 29.18 1.77 -23.82
N TYR A 97 30.31 2.05 -24.47
CA TYR A 97 30.38 2.89 -25.68
C TYR A 97 30.73 2.14 -26.98
N SER A 98 31.06 0.85 -26.89
CA SER A 98 31.47 -0.01 -28.01
C SER A 98 30.48 -0.02 -29.19
N THR A 99 31.00 -0.08 -30.41
CA THR A 99 30.23 -0.31 -31.65
C THR A 99 29.44 -1.62 -31.61
N SER A 100 29.89 -2.64 -30.86
CA SER A 100 29.14 -3.88 -30.61
C SER A 100 27.77 -3.63 -29.96
N GLN A 101 27.70 -2.73 -28.98
CA GLN A 101 26.43 -2.33 -28.34
C GLN A 101 25.52 -1.58 -29.31
N ALA A 102 26.09 -0.70 -30.15
CA ALA A 102 25.33 0.02 -31.16
C ALA A 102 24.66 -0.92 -32.16
N LYS A 103 25.36 -2.00 -32.58
CA LYS A 103 24.82 -2.99 -33.51
C LYS A 103 23.66 -3.78 -32.91
N ILE A 104 23.80 -4.29 -31.68
CA ILE A 104 22.70 -5.01 -31.01
C ILE A 104 21.47 -4.11 -30.82
N GLN A 105 21.66 -2.86 -30.38
CA GLN A 105 20.56 -1.90 -30.27
C GLN A 105 19.88 -1.65 -31.62
N SER A 106 20.66 -1.54 -32.72
CA SER A 106 20.09 -1.33 -34.05
C SER A 106 19.26 -2.51 -34.57
N GLU A 107 19.58 -3.76 -34.19
CA GLU A 107 18.73 -4.91 -34.53
C GLU A 107 17.42 -4.92 -33.71
N HIS A 108 17.48 -4.54 -32.43
CA HIS A 108 16.30 -4.43 -31.58
C HIS A 108 15.35 -3.32 -32.07
N ASP A 109 15.90 -2.20 -32.52
CA ASP A 109 15.15 -1.09 -33.12
C ASP A 109 14.63 -1.47 -34.54
N ALA A 110 15.34 -2.30 -35.30
CA ALA A 110 14.89 -2.79 -36.61
C ALA A 110 13.77 -3.84 -36.53
N GLY A 111 13.84 -4.76 -35.55
CA GLY A 111 12.81 -5.77 -35.31
C GLY A 111 11.45 -5.16 -34.97
N THR A 112 11.45 -4.09 -34.17
CA THR A 112 10.24 -3.34 -33.78
C THR A 112 9.67 -2.45 -34.90
N THR A 113 10.46 -2.10 -35.93
CA THR A 113 9.94 -1.37 -37.10
C THR A 113 9.28 -2.24 -38.17
N ASN A 114 9.57 -3.55 -38.23
CA ASN A 114 8.95 -4.44 -39.22
C ASN A 114 7.49 -4.79 -38.89
N GLU A 115 7.07 -4.77 -37.62
CA GLU A 115 5.66 -4.90 -37.24
C GLU A 115 4.85 -3.61 -37.49
N ALA A 116 5.51 -2.46 -37.62
CA ALA A 116 4.88 -1.16 -37.87
C ALA A 116 4.69 -0.82 -39.37
N ALA A 117 5.24 -1.62 -40.28
CA ALA A 117 5.31 -1.30 -41.71
C ALA A 117 3.99 -1.48 -42.49
N THR A 118 2.92 -1.98 -41.86
CA THR A 118 1.58 -2.15 -42.46
C THR A 118 0.61 -1.01 -42.14
N ALA A 119 1.01 -0.02 -41.32
CA ALA A 119 0.19 1.14 -40.97
C ALA A 119 0.53 2.39 -41.82
N THR A 120 -0.31 2.58 -42.84
CA THR A 120 -0.56 3.73 -43.74
C THR A 120 0.17 5.07 -43.54
N LYS A 121 0.60 5.66 -44.67
CA LYS A 121 1.11 7.04 -44.82
C LYS A 121 0.10 8.11 -44.38
N GLY A 122 0.53 9.10 -43.60
CA GLY A 122 -0.18 10.38 -43.44
C GLY A 122 0.36 11.25 -42.29
N GLY A 123 0.37 12.57 -42.47
CA GLY A 123 0.63 13.54 -41.38
C GLY A 123 2.07 14.11 -41.33
N GLN A 124 2.19 15.43 -41.52
CA GLN A 124 3.45 16.15 -41.32
C GLN A 124 3.55 16.71 -39.89
N GLY A 125 4.74 16.58 -39.29
CA GLY A 125 5.32 17.59 -38.41
C GLY A 125 4.77 17.73 -36.99
N GLN A 126 5.52 17.23 -36.00
CA GLN A 126 5.96 18.03 -34.85
C GLN A 126 7.18 17.38 -34.17
N GLN A 127 8.11 18.20 -33.68
CA GLN A 127 9.34 17.74 -33.03
C GLN A 127 9.10 17.51 -31.53
N GLY A 128 8.74 16.28 -31.16
CA GLY A 128 8.72 15.84 -29.76
C GLY A 128 10.12 15.56 -29.20
N ASP A 129 10.32 15.92 -27.93
CA ASP A 129 11.63 15.93 -27.28
C ASP A 129 12.22 14.52 -27.13
N LYS A 130 13.45 14.32 -27.64
CA LYS A 130 14.07 12.99 -27.71
C LYS A 130 14.88 12.74 -26.45
N LYS A 131 14.47 11.72 -25.67
CA LYS A 131 15.33 11.08 -24.63
C LYS A 131 16.77 11.01 -25.17
N PRO A 132 17.79 11.44 -24.41
CA PRO A 132 19.14 11.61 -24.93
C PRO A 132 19.66 10.28 -25.49
N LYS A 133 19.75 10.20 -26.83
CA LYS A 133 20.23 8.99 -27.50
C LYS A 133 21.58 8.59 -26.90
N ARG A 134 21.69 7.32 -26.47
CA ARG A 134 22.97 6.76 -26.03
C ARG A 134 23.99 7.00 -27.14
N VAL A 135 25.12 7.62 -26.79
CA VAL A 135 26.18 7.96 -27.74
C VAL A 135 27.12 6.77 -27.81
N PHE A 136 27.27 6.18 -28.99
CA PHE A 136 28.18 5.07 -29.25
C PHE A 136 29.29 5.49 -30.21
N TRP A 137 30.39 4.76 -30.22
CA TRP A 137 31.41 4.86 -31.28
C TRP A 137 30.89 4.25 -32.58
N GLN A 138 31.14 4.93 -33.72
CA GLN A 138 30.72 4.43 -35.04
C GLN A 138 31.62 3.29 -35.53
N ASN A 139 32.93 3.33 -35.22
CA ASN A 139 33.83 2.19 -35.36
C ASN A 139 34.92 2.20 -34.27
N SER A 140 34.67 1.49 -33.16
CA SER A 140 35.65 1.30 -32.08
C SER A 140 36.52 0.06 -32.20
N TYR A 141 36.32 -0.83 -33.17
CA TYR A 141 36.93 -2.17 -33.15
C TYR A 141 38.48 -2.16 -33.16
N ASN A 142 39.10 -1.28 -33.94
CA ASN A 142 40.55 -1.12 -33.98
C ASN A 142 41.09 -0.53 -32.66
N ASP A 143 40.38 0.44 -32.08
CA ASP A 143 40.74 1.01 -30.77
C ASP A 143 40.56 0.00 -29.64
N GLU A 144 39.50 -0.81 -29.68
CA GLU A 144 39.26 -1.94 -28.78
C GLU A 144 40.38 -2.97 -28.86
N GLU A 145 40.77 -3.39 -30.06
CA GLU A 145 41.91 -4.29 -30.29
C GLU A 145 43.17 -3.77 -29.60
N VAL A 146 43.53 -2.51 -29.88
CA VAL A 146 44.70 -1.85 -29.29
C VAL A 146 44.59 -1.70 -27.77
N ILE A 147 43.39 -1.46 -27.22
CA ILE A 147 43.16 -1.39 -25.77
C ILE A 147 43.26 -2.79 -25.14
N PHE A 148 42.67 -3.83 -25.71
CA PHE A 148 42.74 -5.21 -25.20
C PHE A 148 44.19 -5.71 -25.18
N LEU A 149 44.97 -5.47 -26.24
CA LEU A 149 46.40 -5.80 -26.27
C LEU A 149 47.20 -5.05 -25.20
N ARG A 150 46.89 -3.77 -24.95
CA ARG A 150 47.53 -2.98 -23.86
C ARG A 150 47.15 -3.49 -22.48
N LEU A 151 45.87 -3.80 -22.24
CA LEU A 151 45.39 -4.37 -20.98
C LEU A 151 46.01 -5.75 -20.72
N SER A 152 46.11 -6.58 -21.76
CA SER A 152 46.80 -7.87 -21.72
C SER A 152 48.27 -7.71 -21.31
N LYS A 153 48.97 -6.72 -21.86
CA LYS A 153 50.33 -6.35 -21.44
C LYS A 153 50.40 -5.90 -19.97
N VAL A 154 49.47 -5.05 -19.51
CA VAL A 154 49.43 -4.57 -18.10
C VAL A 154 49.15 -5.72 -17.11
N ILE A 155 48.35 -6.72 -17.50
CA ILE A 155 48.05 -7.90 -16.69
C ILE A 155 49.25 -8.86 -16.64
N THR A 156 49.91 -9.15 -17.77
CA THR A 156 51.12 -10.00 -17.79
C THR A 156 52.29 -9.40 -17.02
N HIS A 157 52.41 -8.07 -16.99
CA HIS A 157 53.42 -7.38 -16.17
C HIS A 157 53.01 -7.26 -14.68
N GLY A 158 51.90 -7.89 -14.27
CA GLY A 158 51.48 -7.98 -12.86
C GLY A 158 51.02 -6.67 -12.22
N GLN A 159 50.75 -5.63 -13.01
CA GLN A 159 50.41 -4.29 -12.50
C GLN A 159 48.89 -4.07 -12.30
N GLY A 160 48.06 -4.82 -13.04
CA GLY A 160 46.61 -4.63 -13.09
C GLY A 160 45.76 -5.33 -12.02
N ILE A 161 46.29 -6.35 -11.33
CA ILE A 161 45.55 -7.17 -10.35
C ILE A 161 46.38 -7.29 -9.08
N ARG A 162 45.85 -6.80 -7.96
CA ARG A 162 46.54 -6.76 -6.64
C ARG A 162 45.75 -7.50 -5.57
N HIS A 163 44.44 -7.34 -5.55
CA HIS A 163 43.54 -7.96 -4.59
C HIS A 163 42.68 -9.04 -5.26
N ALA A 164 42.11 -9.96 -4.47
CA ALA A 164 41.18 -10.97 -4.99
C ALA A 164 39.91 -10.33 -5.58
N SER A 165 39.43 -9.24 -4.98
CA SER A 165 38.34 -8.40 -5.48
C SER A 165 38.59 -7.89 -6.91
N ASP A 166 39.82 -7.48 -7.22
CA ASP A 166 40.23 -6.99 -8.54
C ASP A 166 40.03 -8.08 -9.61
N ALA A 167 40.30 -9.34 -9.25
CA ALA A 167 40.10 -10.49 -10.12
C ALA A 167 38.62 -10.84 -10.29
N TYR A 168 37.80 -10.73 -9.23
CA TYR A 168 36.36 -10.99 -9.29
C TYR A 168 35.60 -9.94 -10.13
N GLU A 169 35.93 -8.65 -9.99
CA GLU A 169 35.35 -7.60 -10.84
C GLU A 169 35.83 -7.75 -12.29
N MET A 170 37.11 -8.04 -12.51
CA MET A 170 37.65 -8.32 -13.84
C MET A 170 36.93 -9.49 -14.52
N ALA A 171 36.79 -10.63 -13.84
CA ALA A 171 36.07 -11.81 -14.33
C ALA A 171 34.62 -11.49 -14.74
N THR A 172 33.94 -10.65 -13.95
CA THR A 172 32.55 -10.23 -14.21
C THR A 172 32.43 -9.28 -15.40
N ASN A 173 33.44 -8.44 -15.65
CA ASN A 173 33.48 -7.58 -16.84
C ASN A 173 33.88 -8.37 -18.09
N LEU A 174 34.82 -9.32 -17.96
CA LEU A 174 35.21 -10.22 -19.05
C LEU A 174 34.03 -11.10 -19.50
N SER A 175 33.27 -11.72 -18.58
CA SER A 175 32.11 -12.53 -18.97
C SER A 175 31.05 -11.73 -19.73
N LYS A 176 30.84 -10.45 -19.39
CA LYS A 176 29.92 -9.55 -20.12
C LYS A 176 30.40 -9.25 -21.53
N TRP A 177 31.70 -8.99 -21.70
CA TRP A 177 32.30 -8.84 -23.02
C TRP A 177 32.19 -10.11 -23.87
N THR A 178 32.37 -11.28 -23.26
CA THR A 178 32.19 -12.57 -23.95
C THR A 178 30.76 -12.72 -24.48
N THR A 179 29.74 -12.47 -23.65
CA THR A 179 28.33 -12.48 -24.11
C THR A 179 28.09 -11.45 -25.23
N LEU A 180 28.59 -10.22 -25.07
CA LEU A 180 28.47 -9.16 -26.09
C LEU A 180 29.06 -9.57 -27.44
N PHE A 181 30.22 -10.23 -27.46
CA PHE A 181 30.80 -10.76 -28.69
C PHE A 181 29.97 -11.90 -29.29
N ILE A 182 29.47 -12.84 -28.48
CA ILE A 182 28.61 -13.94 -28.95
C ILE A 182 27.33 -13.39 -29.60
N ASP A 183 26.66 -12.43 -28.96
CA ASP A 183 25.45 -11.78 -29.48
C ASP A 183 25.72 -11.06 -30.82
N VAL A 184 26.86 -10.37 -30.94
CA VAL A 184 27.29 -9.71 -32.19
C VAL A 184 27.65 -10.72 -33.28
N ILE A 185 28.30 -11.84 -32.95
CA ILE A 185 28.59 -12.92 -33.91
C ILE A 185 27.27 -13.51 -34.41
N ALA A 186 26.29 -13.74 -33.54
CA ALA A 186 24.96 -14.20 -33.92
C ALA A 186 24.18 -13.18 -34.77
N ALA A 187 24.35 -11.88 -34.54
CA ALA A 187 23.86 -10.80 -35.42
C ALA A 187 24.49 -10.87 -36.83
N PHE A 188 25.82 -10.89 -36.92
CA PHE A 188 26.54 -11.04 -38.20
C PHE A 188 26.25 -12.35 -38.93
N SER A 189 25.80 -13.41 -38.22
CA SER A 189 25.46 -14.70 -38.82
C SER A 189 24.04 -14.73 -39.41
N ARG A 190 23.14 -13.86 -38.94
CA ARG A 190 21.79 -13.67 -39.51
C ARG A 190 21.80 -12.79 -40.76
N ASP A 191 22.71 -11.82 -40.83
CA ASP A 191 22.86 -10.85 -41.93
C ASP A 191 23.63 -11.43 -43.15
N THR A 192 23.08 -12.48 -43.76
CA THR A 192 23.76 -13.31 -44.79
C THR A 192 23.98 -12.64 -46.15
N PHE A 193 23.40 -11.47 -46.41
CA PHE A 193 23.51 -10.73 -47.68
C PHE A 193 24.19 -9.34 -47.53
N GLY A 194 24.94 -9.13 -46.44
CA GLY A 194 25.54 -7.84 -46.10
C GLY A 194 26.45 -7.22 -47.19
N THR A 195 26.25 -5.93 -47.42
CA THR A 195 27.06 -5.05 -48.30
C THR A 195 28.56 -5.15 -48.00
N ILE A 196 29.44 -4.77 -48.95
CA ILE A 196 30.91 -4.77 -48.79
C ILE A 196 31.39 -4.10 -47.47
N GLN A 197 30.67 -3.10 -46.97
CA GLN A 197 30.94 -2.47 -45.67
C GLN A 197 30.71 -3.43 -44.48
N ASN A 198 29.66 -4.24 -44.47
CA ASN A 198 29.39 -5.21 -43.40
C ASN A 198 30.46 -6.30 -43.32
N MET A 199 31.00 -6.74 -44.47
CA MET A 199 32.14 -7.66 -44.50
C MET A 199 33.40 -7.06 -43.85
N ARG A 200 33.69 -5.78 -44.11
CA ARG A 200 34.83 -5.10 -43.49
C ARG A 200 34.64 -4.93 -41.98
N THR A 201 33.46 -4.49 -41.54
CA THR A 201 33.15 -4.33 -40.11
C THR A 201 33.13 -5.69 -39.39
N LYS A 202 32.76 -6.78 -40.06
CA LYS A 202 32.89 -8.14 -39.53
C LYS A 202 34.36 -8.51 -39.31
N GLN A 203 35.23 -8.23 -40.29
CA GLN A 203 36.66 -8.49 -40.17
C GLN A 203 37.32 -7.66 -39.05
N ASP A 204 36.99 -6.36 -38.94
CA ASP A 204 37.48 -5.50 -37.85
C ASP A 204 36.98 -6.01 -36.47
N MET A 205 35.75 -6.53 -36.39
CA MET A 205 35.21 -7.17 -35.18
C MET A 205 35.95 -8.46 -34.82
N GLU A 206 36.31 -9.27 -35.82
CA GLU A 206 37.10 -10.50 -35.62
C GLU A 206 38.52 -10.22 -35.10
N THR A 207 39.19 -9.12 -35.50
CA THR A 207 40.50 -8.75 -34.91
C THR A 207 40.36 -8.24 -33.47
N SER A 208 39.33 -7.44 -33.17
CA SER A 208 38.98 -7.06 -31.79
C SER A 208 38.72 -8.29 -30.90
N LEU A 209 37.96 -9.27 -31.40
CA LEU A 209 37.71 -10.55 -30.72
C LEU A 209 39.01 -11.37 -30.52
N GLN A 210 39.93 -11.37 -31.48
CA GLN A 210 41.23 -12.04 -31.36
C GLN A 210 42.07 -11.44 -30.21
N ALA A 211 42.13 -10.11 -30.13
CA ALA A 211 42.82 -9.40 -29.04
C ALA A 211 42.14 -9.59 -27.68
N PHE A 212 40.80 -9.62 -27.64
CA PHE A 212 40.03 -9.94 -26.44
C PHE A 212 40.26 -11.40 -25.98
N SER A 213 40.34 -12.35 -26.91
CA SER A 213 40.64 -13.76 -26.59
C SER A 213 42.06 -13.91 -26.03
N LEU A 214 43.03 -13.16 -26.56
CA LEU A 214 44.38 -13.08 -25.98
C LEU A 214 44.38 -12.43 -24.59
N LEU A 215 43.52 -11.44 -24.32
CA LEU A 215 43.32 -10.87 -22.98
C LEU A 215 42.77 -11.91 -21.99
N LEU A 216 41.80 -12.75 -22.40
CA LEU A 216 41.29 -13.87 -21.58
C LEU A 216 42.39 -14.87 -21.21
N VAL A 217 43.18 -15.33 -22.20
CA VAL A 217 44.30 -16.26 -21.98
C VAL A 217 45.31 -15.69 -20.97
N ASN A 218 45.69 -14.43 -21.13
CA ASN A 218 46.67 -13.78 -20.25
C ASN A 218 46.10 -13.41 -18.86
N PHE A 219 44.79 -13.26 -18.73
CA PHE A 219 44.11 -13.12 -17.44
C PHE A 219 44.10 -14.45 -16.67
N LEU A 220 43.69 -15.55 -17.32
CA LEU A 220 43.64 -16.89 -16.71
C LEU A 220 45.03 -17.44 -16.38
N GLY A 221 46.02 -17.21 -17.26
CA GLY A 221 47.41 -17.58 -17.01
C GLY A 221 48.13 -16.77 -15.91
N ASN A 222 47.48 -15.77 -15.30
CA ASN A 222 48.08 -14.99 -14.23
C ASN A 222 48.00 -15.72 -12.89
N GLN A 223 49.16 -16.06 -12.30
CA GLN A 223 49.26 -16.78 -11.03
C GLN A 223 48.46 -16.15 -9.87
N ARG A 224 48.30 -14.82 -9.84
CA ARG A 224 47.46 -14.15 -8.83
C ARG A 224 45.97 -14.44 -9.03
N VAL A 225 45.51 -14.53 -10.28
CA VAL A 225 44.12 -14.87 -10.62
C VAL A 225 43.82 -16.30 -10.22
N VAL A 226 44.72 -17.25 -10.54
CA VAL A 226 44.61 -18.64 -10.08
C VAL A 226 44.51 -18.72 -8.55
N SER A 227 45.36 -17.99 -7.81
CA SER A 227 45.32 -17.93 -6.33
C SER A 227 44.12 -17.19 -5.73
N ALA A 228 43.42 -16.36 -6.52
CA ALA A 228 42.17 -15.73 -6.12
C ALA A 228 40.98 -16.66 -6.37
N PHE A 229 41.02 -17.41 -7.49
CA PHE A 229 40.00 -18.38 -7.88
C PHE A 229 40.04 -19.69 -7.07
N SER A 230 41.16 -20.03 -6.43
CA SER A 230 41.22 -21.12 -5.45
C SER A 230 40.49 -20.82 -4.11
N ARG A 231 39.87 -19.66 -3.95
CA ARG A 231 39.09 -19.28 -2.76
C ARG A 231 37.61 -19.69 -2.91
N PRO A 232 36.93 -20.12 -1.83
CA PRO A 232 35.52 -20.56 -1.90
C PRO A 232 34.58 -19.43 -2.37
N GLU A 233 34.83 -18.19 -1.95
CA GLU A 233 34.12 -16.98 -2.36
C GLU A 233 34.02 -16.80 -3.89
N ALA A 234 34.99 -17.35 -4.64
CA ALA A 234 35.07 -17.21 -6.08
C ALA A 234 34.11 -18.13 -6.84
N LYS A 235 33.42 -19.10 -6.21
CA LYS A 235 32.65 -20.15 -6.90
C LYS A 235 31.62 -19.60 -7.90
N SER A 236 30.94 -18.50 -7.57
CA SER A 236 29.97 -17.83 -8.45
C SER A 236 30.63 -17.15 -9.67
N HIS A 237 31.74 -16.45 -9.45
CA HIS A 237 32.50 -15.77 -10.50
C HIS A 237 33.21 -16.77 -11.43
N ARG A 238 33.74 -17.87 -10.88
CA ARG A 238 34.31 -18.99 -11.64
C ARG A 238 33.27 -19.64 -12.56
N LYS A 239 32.11 -20.05 -12.03
CA LYS A 239 31.05 -20.68 -12.83
C LYS A 239 30.54 -19.77 -13.96
N ARG A 240 30.37 -18.47 -13.70
CA ARG A 240 29.97 -17.50 -14.73
C ARG A 240 31.03 -17.34 -15.82
N LEU A 241 32.31 -17.23 -15.46
CA LEU A 241 33.39 -17.07 -16.43
C LEU A 241 33.60 -18.34 -17.26
N ALA A 242 33.62 -19.52 -16.62
CA ALA A 242 33.70 -20.82 -17.29
C ALA A 242 32.58 -20.96 -18.34
N SER A 243 31.32 -20.84 -17.92
CA SER A 243 30.16 -20.94 -18.81
C SER A 243 30.21 -19.95 -19.98
N SER A 244 30.71 -18.72 -19.79
CA SER A 244 30.89 -17.78 -20.91
C SER A 244 32.00 -18.20 -21.87
N ILE A 245 33.10 -18.77 -21.37
CA ILE A 245 34.21 -19.26 -22.20
C ILE A 245 33.78 -20.51 -22.99
N ASP A 246 33.02 -21.41 -22.38
CA ASP A 246 32.52 -22.63 -23.03
C ASP A 246 31.57 -22.31 -24.19
N GLN A 247 30.80 -21.23 -24.09
CA GLN A 247 29.98 -20.71 -25.20
C GLN A 247 30.82 -20.04 -26.30
N LEU A 248 32.01 -19.49 -25.98
CA LEU A 248 32.87 -18.79 -26.93
C LEU A 248 33.77 -19.74 -27.74
N ILE A 249 34.29 -20.79 -27.10
CA ILE A 249 35.24 -21.75 -27.70
C ILE A 249 34.79 -22.31 -29.06
N PRO A 250 33.54 -22.78 -29.25
CA PRO A 250 33.08 -23.30 -30.53
C PRO A 250 33.22 -22.30 -31.69
N TYR A 251 33.03 -21.00 -31.44
CA TYR A 251 33.22 -19.95 -32.44
C TYR A 251 34.69 -19.70 -32.74
N LEU A 252 35.57 -19.73 -31.73
CA LEU A 252 37.01 -19.56 -31.91
C LEU A 252 37.66 -20.75 -32.65
N LEU A 253 37.09 -21.95 -32.53
CA LEU A 253 37.50 -23.14 -33.28
C LEU A 253 36.99 -23.14 -34.73
N GLN A 254 35.84 -22.53 -35.01
CA GLN A 254 35.29 -22.41 -36.37
C GLN A 254 36.07 -21.43 -37.25
N ASN A 255 36.76 -20.44 -36.68
CA ASN A 255 37.58 -19.48 -37.43
C ASN A 255 39.07 -19.92 -37.43
N PRO A 256 39.68 -20.21 -38.60
CA PRO A 256 41.04 -20.73 -38.67
C PRO A 256 42.11 -19.78 -38.12
N ASN A 257 41.83 -18.47 -38.04
CA ASN A 257 42.76 -17.48 -37.49
C ASN A 257 42.79 -17.45 -35.94
N THR A 258 41.79 -18.06 -35.28
CA THR A 258 41.66 -18.08 -33.81
C THR A 258 41.81 -19.46 -33.17
N SER A 259 41.86 -20.54 -33.96
CA SER A 259 42.00 -21.92 -33.48
C SER A 259 43.19 -22.10 -32.51
N GLY A 260 44.39 -21.62 -32.85
CA GLY A 260 45.56 -21.69 -31.95
C GLY A 260 45.50 -20.78 -30.70
N ILE A 261 44.47 -19.94 -30.59
CA ILE A 261 44.15 -19.18 -29.36
C ILE A 261 43.09 -19.93 -28.55
N ALA A 262 42.14 -20.62 -29.20
CA ALA A 262 41.17 -21.49 -28.54
C ALA A 262 41.85 -22.60 -27.73
N GLU A 263 42.82 -23.31 -28.30
CA GLU A 263 43.60 -24.35 -27.60
C GLU A 263 44.30 -23.81 -26.34
N ARG A 264 44.87 -22.60 -26.44
CA ARG A 264 45.51 -21.92 -25.29
C ARG A 264 44.50 -21.45 -24.26
N LEU A 265 43.31 -21.03 -24.71
CA LEU A 265 42.22 -20.62 -23.84
C LEU A 265 41.68 -21.82 -23.05
N GLU A 266 41.43 -22.97 -23.70
CA GLU A 266 41.07 -24.23 -23.05
C GLU A 266 42.11 -24.69 -22.03
N PHE A 267 43.40 -24.69 -22.40
CA PHE A 267 44.49 -25.04 -21.48
C PHE A 267 44.52 -24.09 -20.26
N SER A 268 44.39 -22.78 -20.49
CA SER A 268 44.36 -21.78 -19.39
C SER A 268 43.09 -21.87 -18.53
N ARG A 269 41.94 -22.25 -19.11
CA ARG A 269 40.68 -22.53 -18.40
C ARG A 269 40.88 -23.71 -17.45
N GLY A 270 41.41 -24.82 -17.98
CA GLY A 270 41.73 -26.02 -17.19
C GLY A 270 42.75 -25.76 -16.09
N GLN A 271 43.75 -24.90 -16.31
CA GLN A 271 44.73 -24.56 -15.28
C GLN A 271 44.17 -23.63 -14.18
N ALA A 272 43.30 -22.68 -14.53
CA ALA A 272 42.86 -21.62 -13.62
C ALA A 272 41.53 -21.88 -12.91
N LEU A 273 40.66 -22.73 -13.46
CA LEU A 273 39.28 -22.92 -12.97
C LEU A 273 38.98 -24.32 -12.42
N ALA A 274 39.82 -25.33 -12.69
CA ALA A 274 39.57 -26.75 -12.36
C ALA A 274 39.63 -27.13 -10.85
N GLY A 275 39.65 -26.16 -9.94
CA GLY A 275 39.50 -26.44 -8.52
C GLY A 275 38.06 -26.88 -8.19
N GLU A 276 37.86 -28.17 -7.91
CA GLU A 276 36.59 -28.85 -7.54
C GLU A 276 35.74 -29.53 -8.64
N GLU A 277 36.19 -29.64 -9.90
CA GLU A 277 35.40 -30.35 -10.93
C GLU A 277 35.37 -31.89 -10.76
N SER A 278 36.25 -32.48 -9.94
CA SER A 278 36.35 -33.95 -9.78
C SER A 278 35.52 -34.57 -8.66
N SER A 279 34.93 -33.78 -7.75
CA SER A 279 33.93 -34.23 -6.78
C SER A 279 32.51 -34.03 -7.31
N ASP A 280 32.28 -32.87 -7.94
CA ASP A 280 30.95 -32.42 -8.33
C ASP A 280 30.30 -33.35 -9.38
N LEU A 281 31.00 -34.20 -10.15
CA LEU A 281 30.34 -35.12 -11.09
C LEU A 281 29.65 -36.33 -10.45
N LYS A 282 30.13 -36.82 -9.30
CA LYS A 282 29.42 -37.89 -8.55
C LYS A 282 28.37 -37.29 -7.62
N ASP A 283 28.72 -36.20 -6.96
CA ASP A 283 27.79 -35.50 -6.07
C ASP A 283 26.70 -34.77 -6.83
N ALA A 284 26.90 -34.30 -8.07
CA ALA A 284 25.82 -33.73 -8.90
C ALA A 284 24.93 -34.78 -9.55
N ALA A 285 25.40 -36.00 -9.85
CA ALA A 285 24.49 -37.06 -10.28
C ALA A 285 23.59 -37.51 -9.11
N VAL A 286 24.16 -37.63 -7.90
CA VAL A 286 23.40 -37.92 -6.67
C VAL A 286 22.53 -36.74 -6.28
N ALA A 287 23.01 -35.50 -6.39
CA ALA A 287 22.26 -34.29 -6.05
C ALA A 287 21.27 -33.84 -7.14
N GLU A 288 21.42 -34.23 -8.42
CA GLU A 288 20.34 -34.16 -9.40
C GLU A 288 19.28 -35.20 -9.03
N MET A 289 19.64 -36.44 -8.73
CA MET A 289 18.66 -37.45 -8.33
C MET A 289 17.93 -37.07 -7.03
N HIS A 290 18.63 -36.49 -6.05
CA HIS A 290 18.04 -35.90 -4.85
C HIS A 290 17.32 -34.59 -5.13
N SER A 291 17.75 -33.75 -6.08
CA SER A 291 17.02 -32.52 -6.45
C SER A 291 15.76 -32.82 -7.27
N TYR A 292 15.75 -33.90 -8.06
CA TYR A 292 14.56 -34.38 -8.77
C TYR A 292 13.58 -35.00 -7.77
N MET A 293 14.05 -35.77 -6.77
CA MET A 293 13.20 -36.23 -5.67
C MET A 293 12.71 -35.10 -4.77
N ASP A 294 13.59 -34.18 -4.34
CA ASP A 294 13.21 -32.98 -3.56
C ASP A 294 12.24 -32.10 -4.34
N ASN A 295 12.41 -31.91 -5.65
CA ASN A 295 11.47 -31.13 -6.47
C ASN A 295 10.17 -31.87 -6.78
N MET A 296 10.14 -33.19 -6.62
CA MET A 296 8.92 -33.99 -6.66
C MET A 296 8.17 -33.97 -5.31
N ILE A 297 8.86 -33.64 -4.21
CA ILE A 297 8.23 -33.16 -2.96
C ILE A 297 7.98 -31.65 -3.10
N GLY A 298 6.88 -31.31 -3.80
CA GLY A 298 6.38 -29.95 -3.88
C GLY A 298 6.00 -29.40 -2.51
N LEU A 299 5.79 -28.08 -2.44
CA LEU A 299 5.23 -27.39 -1.26
C LEU A 299 3.94 -28.05 -0.77
N ASP A 300 3.13 -28.60 -1.68
CA ASP A 300 1.87 -29.29 -1.39
C ASP A 300 2.06 -30.75 -0.94
N THR A 301 3.16 -31.40 -1.35
CA THR A 301 3.47 -32.81 -1.02
C THR A 301 4.19 -32.96 0.32
N TRP A 302 4.71 -31.87 0.90
CA TRP A 302 5.41 -31.94 2.18
C TRP A 302 4.46 -32.33 3.33
N GLN A 303 4.71 -33.49 3.95
CA GLN A 303 3.92 -33.96 5.08
C GLN A 303 4.30 -33.19 6.35
N ILE A 304 3.33 -32.50 6.91
CA ILE A 304 3.41 -31.72 8.16
C ILE A 304 2.40 -32.36 9.13
N PRO A 305 2.74 -32.59 10.41
CA PRO A 305 1.80 -33.16 11.37
C PRO A 305 0.52 -32.31 11.49
N ASP A 306 -0.65 -32.95 11.43
CA ASP A 306 -1.91 -32.22 11.53
C ASP A 306 -2.10 -31.62 12.93
N MET A 307 -2.51 -30.36 12.96
CA MET A 307 -2.85 -29.61 14.16
C MET A 307 -4.28 -29.12 14.01
N PRO A 308 -5.15 -29.29 15.03
CA PRO A 308 -6.56 -28.92 14.93
C PRO A 308 -6.72 -27.47 14.46
N ILE A 309 -7.68 -27.29 13.54
CA ILE A 309 -8.15 -25.97 13.11
C ILE A 309 -9.16 -25.52 14.16
N VAL A 310 -8.97 -24.32 14.71
CA VAL A 310 -9.79 -23.76 15.78
C VAL A 310 -10.24 -22.37 15.34
N ASN A 311 -11.54 -22.16 15.23
CA ASN A 311 -12.13 -20.86 14.95
C ASN A 311 -12.24 -20.07 16.26
N SER A 312 -11.12 -19.49 16.70
CA SER A 312 -11.07 -18.75 17.96
C SER A 312 -11.85 -17.43 17.88
N ARG A 313 -12.25 -16.91 19.06
CA ARG A 313 -12.93 -15.60 19.22
C ARG A 313 -12.10 -14.45 18.64
N ALA A 314 -10.77 -14.53 18.73
CA ALA A 314 -9.87 -13.50 18.22
C ALA A 314 -9.87 -13.38 16.68
N GLY A 315 -10.14 -14.45 15.93
CA GLY A 315 -10.00 -14.42 14.47
C GLY A 315 -10.97 -13.46 13.76
N LEU A 316 -12.25 -13.43 14.15
CA LEU A 316 -13.21 -12.45 13.62
C LEU A 316 -13.02 -11.06 14.23
N TYR A 317 -12.70 -10.99 15.53
CA TYR A 317 -12.40 -9.73 16.22
C TYR A 317 -11.27 -8.95 15.54
N ILE A 318 -10.19 -9.62 15.14
CA ILE A 318 -9.08 -9.05 14.38
C ILE A 318 -9.54 -8.56 13.00
N TYR A 319 -10.28 -9.38 12.25
CA TYR A 319 -10.72 -9.07 10.89
C TYR A 319 -11.68 -7.86 10.85
N ILE A 320 -12.68 -7.82 11.74
CA ILE A 320 -13.65 -6.71 11.83
C ILE A 320 -12.96 -5.43 12.31
N ASN A 321 -12.04 -5.52 13.27
CA ASN A 321 -11.24 -4.37 13.70
C ASN A 321 -10.43 -3.79 12.52
N ALA A 322 -9.74 -4.65 11.75
CA ALA A 322 -9.00 -4.22 10.57
C ALA A 322 -9.88 -3.54 9.51
N ALA A 323 -11.08 -4.09 9.25
CA ALA A 323 -12.02 -3.55 8.26
C ALA A 323 -12.59 -2.16 8.63
N LEU A 324 -12.61 -1.80 9.92
CA LEU A 324 -13.28 -0.59 10.42
C LEU A 324 -12.33 0.46 11.04
N VAL A 325 -11.06 0.14 11.27
CA VAL A 325 -10.12 1.05 11.96
C VAL A 325 -9.63 2.23 11.10
N GLY A 326 -9.66 2.06 9.77
CA GLY A 326 -9.26 3.07 8.78
C GLY A 326 -10.44 3.51 7.93
N ARG A 327 -10.34 3.37 6.59
CA ARG A 327 -11.51 3.50 5.71
C ARG A 327 -12.51 2.39 6.08
N PRO A 328 -13.78 2.68 6.42
CA PRO A 328 -14.75 1.66 6.88
C PRO A 328 -15.35 0.87 5.71
N LEU A 329 -14.49 0.35 4.85
CA LEU A 329 -14.85 -0.31 3.59
C LEU A 329 -15.00 -1.80 3.81
N ILE A 330 -16.23 -2.23 4.06
CA ILE A 330 -16.59 -3.65 4.06
C ILE A 330 -17.05 -4.02 2.65
N ASP A 331 -16.15 -4.66 1.89
CA ASP A 331 -16.55 -5.34 0.66
C ASP A 331 -17.24 -6.65 1.04
N ASP A 332 -18.57 -6.65 0.91
CA ASP A 332 -19.42 -7.76 1.37
C ASP A 332 -19.02 -9.10 0.71
N HIS A 333 -18.59 -9.10 -0.56
CA HIS A 333 -18.13 -10.31 -1.23
C HIS A 333 -16.86 -10.90 -0.59
N SER A 334 -15.86 -10.08 -0.28
CA SER A 334 -14.67 -10.50 0.45
C SER A 334 -15.00 -11.02 1.86
N LEU A 335 -15.94 -10.37 2.55
CA LEU A 335 -16.40 -10.79 3.88
C LEU A 335 -17.10 -12.15 3.81
N TYR A 336 -18.06 -12.34 2.88
CA TYR A 336 -18.74 -13.63 2.70
C TYR A 336 -17.75 -14.75 2.34
N THR A 337 -16.78 -14.48 1.47
CA THR A 337 -15.73 -15.45 1.11
C THR A 337 -14.89 -15.85 2.33
N TYR A 338 -14.44 -14.87 3.11
CA TYR A 338 -13.68 -15.11 4.34
C TYR A 338 -14.49 -15.90 5.39
N LEU A 339 -15.76 -15.55 5.60
CA LEU A 339 -16.64 -16.26 6.53
C LEU A 339 -16.91 -17.69 6.05
N HIS A 340 -17.23 -17.88 4.76
CA HIS A 340 -17.48 -19.20 4.18
C HIS A 340 -16.26 -20.14 4.33
N ASN A 341 -15.06 -19.65 4.01
CA ASN A 341 -13.82 -20.43 4.14
C ASN A 341 -13.50 -20.75 5.61
N ARG A 342 -13.77 -19.83 6.54
CA ARG A 342 -13.51 -20.02 7.98
C ARG A 342 -14.41 -21.08 8.60
N TYR A 343 -15.71 -21.04 8.30
CA TYR A 343 -16.73 -21.89 8.93
C TYR A 343 -17.18 -23.07 8.04
N GLN A 344 -16.55 -23.27 6.89
CA GLN A 344 -16.85 -24.36 5.94
C GLN A 344 -18.34 -24.42 5.53
N GLY A 345 -18.99 -23.26 5.47
CA GLY A 345 -20.42 -23.13 5.16
C GLY A 345 -21.39 -23.24 6.35
N ASP A 346 -20.93 -23.43 7.59
CA ASP A 346 -21.80 -23.38 8.77
C ASP A 346 -22.25 -21.94 9.08
N LEU A 347 -23.43 -21.58 8.58
CA LEU A 347 -24.03 -20.26 8.75
C LEU A 347 -24.42 -19.97 10.21
N GLN A 348 -24.74 -20.98 11.02
CA GLN A 348 -25.20 -20.76 12.40
C GLN A 348 -24.05 -20.32 13.31
N THR A 349 -22.94 -21.07 13.32
CA THR A 349 -21.75 -20.64 14.09
C THR A 349 -21.10 -19.38 13.52
N THR A 350 -21.17 -19.18 12.20
CA THR A 350 -20.80 -17.91 11.54
C THR A 350 -21.58 -16.73 12.14
N ALA A 351 -22.92 -16.82 12.18
CA ALA A 351 -23.77 -15.74 12.69
C ALA A 351 -23.50 -15.43 14.17
N ILE A 352 -23.42 -16.46 15.02
CA ILE A 352 -23.14 -16.29 16.45
C ILE A 352 -21.80 -15.58 16.65
N HIS A 353 -20.73 -16.06 16.01
CA HIS A 353 -19.39 -15.48 16.17
C HIS A 353 -19.28 -14.09 15.53
N LEU A 354 -20.02 -13.80 14.44
CA LEU A 354 -20.08 -12.48 13.82
C LEU A 354 -20.71 -11.45 14.76
N ILE A 355 -21.85 -11.79 15.39
CA ILE A 355 -22.50 -10.90 16.37
C ILE A 355 -21.55 -10.64 17.54
N LEU A 356 -20.99 -11.71 18.15
CA LEU A 356 -20.07 -11.58 19.28
C LEU A 356 -18.85 -10.71 18.95
N ALA A 357 -18.16 -10.98 17.84
CA ALA A 357 -17.00 -10.20 17.44
C ALA A 357 -17.34 -8.73 17.13
N SER A 358 -18.55 -8.44 16.65
CA SER A 358 -19.02 -7.07 16.40
C SER A 358 -19.25 -6.30 17.71
N PHE A 359 -19.88 -6.94 18.71
CA PHE A 359 -20.02 -6.37 20.06
C PHE A 359 -18.66 -6.23 20.77
N ASP A 360 -17.74 -7.18 20.59
CA ASP A 360 -16.38 -7.12 21.15
C ASP A 360 -15.56 -5.94 20.57
N VAL A 361 -15.66 -5.69 19.26
CA VAL A 361 -15.00 -4.52 18.62
C VAL A 361 -15.59 -3.21 19.14
N LEU A 362 -16.91 -3.12 19.30
CA LEU A 362 -17.57 -1.94 19.87
C LEU A 362 -17.16 -1.71 21.35
N ALA A 363 -17.10 -2.77 22.16
CA ALA A 363 -16.66 -2.70 23.56
C ALA A 363 -15.18 -2.25 23.67
N ASN A 364 -14.27 -2.82 22.88
CA ASN A 364 -12.87 -2.38 22.85
C ASN A 364 -12.74 -0.89 22.44
N ALA A 365 -13.56 -0.42 21.50
CA ALA A 365 -13.59 0.99 21.14
C ALA A 365 -14.17 1.87 22.27
N VAL A 366 -15.20 1.43 22.99
CA VAL A 366 -15.73 2.14 24.18
C VAL A 366 -14.64 2.40 25.24
N PHE A 367 -13.75 1.43 25.47
CA PHE A 367 -12.67 1.56 26.47
C PHE A 367 -11.43 2.34 26.00
N ARG A 368 -11.24 2.52 24.68
CA ARG A 368 -9.99 3.06 24.10
C ARG A 368 -10.15 4.28 23.21
N GLU A 369 -11.26 4.38 22.49
CA GLU A 369 -11.49 5.35 21.43
C GLU A 369 -12.63 6.30 21.81
N GLY A 370 -12.56 7.53 21.30
CA GLY A 370 -13.60 8.53 21.58
C GLY A 370 -14.95 8.15 20.97
N SER A 371 -16.01 8.81 21.48
CA SER A 371 -17.41 8.69 21.07
C SER A 371 -17.65 8.60 19.53
N LYS A 372 -16.77 9.22 18.72
CA LYS A 372 -16.86 9.24 17.24
C LYS A 372 -16.52 7.90 16.55
N THR A 373 -15.57 7.10 17.01
CA THR A 373 -15.42 5.72 16.47
C THR A 373 -16.52 4.83 17.03
N GLY A 374 -16.93 5.05 18.29
CA GLY A 374 -18.09 4.39 18.88
C GLY A 374 -19.31 4.49 17.96
N HIS A 375 -19.69 5.69 17.51
CA HIS A 375 -20.86 5.90 16.64
C HIS A 375 -20.82 5.07 15.35
N LEU A 376 -19.69 5.06 14.63
CA LEU A 376 -19.52 4.23 13.43
C LEU A 376 -19.68 2.73 13.75
N LEU A 377 -19.07 2.25 14.83
CA LEU A 377 -19.14 0.84 15.22
C LEU A 377 -20.54 0.44 15.70
N LYS A 378 -21.28 1.35 16.36
CA LYS A 378 -22.69 1.14 16.70
C LYS A 378 -23.55 1.08 15.44
N SER A 379 -23.32 1.95 14.46
CA SER A 379 -24.01 1.89 13.16
C SER A 379 -23.68 0.61 12.40
N TYR A 380 -22.44 0.09 12.50
CA TYR A 380 -22.10 -1.24 11.98
C TYR A 380 -22.88 -2.35 12.67
N VAL A 381 -22.88 -2.40 13.99
CA VAL A 381 -23.64 -3.40 14.77
C VAL A 381 -25.14 -3.33 14.46
N VAL A 382 -25.74 -2.14 14.46
CA VAL A 382 -27.21 -1.98 14.35
C VAL A 382 -27.70 -1.96 12.90
N ASN A 383 -27.01 -1.32 11.97
CA ASN A 383 -27.51 -1.09 10.60
C ASN A 383 -26.87 -2.01 9.54
N LYS A 384 -25.66 -2.57 9.77
CA LYS A 384 -24.97 -3.44 8.77
C LYS A 384 -25.04 -4.92 9.14
N VAL A 385 -24.82 -5.31 10.40
CA VAL A 385 -24.87 -6.73 10.81
C VAL A 385 -26.23 -7.39 10.51
N PRO A 386 -27.40 -6.77 10.80
CA PRO A 386 -28.69 -7.39 10.46
C PRO A 386 -28.88 -7.61 8.95
N LEU A 387 -28.34 -6.77 8.08
CA LEU A 387 -28.37 -7.00 6.63
C LEU A 387 -27.53 -8.22 6.22
N ILE A 388 -26.38 -8.43 6.86
CA ILE A 388 -25.52 -9.60 6.63
C ILE A 388 -26.24 -10.89 7.09
N LEU A 389 -26.91 -10.85 8.25
CA LEU A 389 -27.72 -11.96 8.75
C LEU A 389 -28.95 -12.24 7.87
N GLY A 390 -29.60 -11.19 7.33
CA GLY A 390 -30.67 -11.31 6.35
C GLY A 390 -30.24 -12.05 5.08
N ASN A 391 -29.02 -11.80 4.60
CA ASN A 391 -28.45 -12.51 3.46
C ASN A 391 -28.09 -13.97 3.79
N PHE A 392 -27.73 -14.30 5.04
CA PHE A 392 -27.60 -15.70 5.47
C PHE A 392 -28.95 -16.42 5.47
N ALA A 393 -30.01 -15.79 5.99
CA ALA A 393 -31.36 -16.34 5.93
C ALA A 393 -31.81 -16.58 4.47
N ALA A 394 -31.59 -15.61 3.59
CA ALA A 394 -31.94 -15.71 2.16
C ALA A 394 -31.11 -16.74 1.37
N SER A 395 -29.87 -17.01 1.79
CA SER A 395 -29.00 -18.03 1.16
C SER A 395 -29.17 -19.45 1.75
N SER A 396 -29.94 -19.59 2.83
CA SER A 396 -30.20 -20.89 3.45
C SER A 396 -31.03 -21.80 2.53
N THR A 397 -30.65 -23.08 2.48
CA THR A 397 -31.34 -24.11 1.68
C THR A 397 -32.13 -25.02 2.61
N HIS A 398 -33.26 -25.59 2.16
CA HIS A 398 -34.10 -26.48 2.99
C HIS A 398 -33.38 -27.69 3.65
N MET A 399 -32.19 -28.09 3.17
CA MET A 399 -31.38 -29.14 3.81
C MET A 399 -30.55 -28.65 5.00
N TYR A 400 -30.29 -27.35 5.12
CA TYR A 400 -29.52 -26.70 6.19
C TYR A 400 -30.25 -25.41 6.65
N PRO A 401 -31.28 -25.54 7.51
CA PRO A 401 -32.07 -24.39 7.94
C PRO A 401 -31.24 -23.43 8.80
N PHE A 402 -31.32 -22.14 8.47
CA PHE A 402 -30.74 -21.07 9.28
C PHE A 402 -31.79 -20.52 10.25
N ASP A 403 -31.57 -20.71 11.55
CA ASP A 403 -32.42 -20.15 12.60
C ASP A 403 -31.79 -18.85 13.13
N ALA A 404 -32.28 -17.72 12.63
CA ALA A 404 -31.80 -16.40 13.03
C ALA A 404 -32.11 -16.09 14.52
N GLU A 405 -33.28 -16.50 15.01
CA GLU A 405 -33.74 -16.20 16.37
C GLU A 405 -32.89 -16.96 17.39
N PHE A 406 -32.60 -18.24 17.14
CA PHE A 406 -31.64 -19.01 17.94
C PHE A 406 -30.24 -18.41 17.93
N CYS A 407 -29.70 -18.06 16.76
CA CYS A 407 -28.33 -17.53 16.63
C CYS A 407 -28.16 -16.19 17.37
N ILE A 408 -29.13 -15.27 17.22
CA ILE A 408 -29.13 -13.99 17.92
C ILE A 408 -29.28 -14.21 19.43
N SER A 409 -30.16 -15.12 19.85
CA SER A 409 -30.38 -15.44 21.26
C SER A 409 -29.12 -15.99 21.94
N GLN A 410 -28.45 -16.94 21.29
CA GLN A 410 -27.23 -17.54 21.80
C GLN A 410 -26.07 -16.52 21.86
N ALA A 411 -25.99 -15.60 20.89
CA ALA A 411 -24.98 -14.55 20.90
C ALA A 411 -25.23 -13.50 21.99
N LEU A 412 -26.45 -12.94 22.08
CA LEU A 412 -26.77 -11.91 23.07
C LEU A 412 -26.68 -12.42 24.53
N GLY A 413 -26.92 -13.71 24.76
CA GLY A 413 -26.68 -14.35 26.07
C GLY A 413 -25.21 -14.44 26.50
N GLN A 414 -24.27 -14.18 25.60
CA GLN A 414 -22.81 -14.15 25.86
C GLN A 414 -22.22 -12.73 25.83
N VAL A 415 -23.01 -11.70 25.48
CA VAL A 415 -22.57 -10.29 25.49
C VAL A 415 -22.52 -9.78 26.93
N ASP A 416 -21.41 -9.12 27.30
CA ASP A 416 -21.18 -8.61 28.65
C ASP A 416 -22.17 -7.51 29.05
N THR A 417 -23.04 -7.83 30.01
CA THR A 417 -24.04 -6.92 30.61
C THR A 417 -23.44 -5.78 31.42
N ASN A 418 -22.16 -5.84 31.79
CA ASN A 418 -21.47 -4.75 32.47
C ASN A 418 -21.00 -3.66 31.49
N VAL A 419 -20.75 -4.03 30.23
CA VAL A 419 -20.35 -3.10 29.15
C VAL A 419 -21.57 -2.58 28.39
N PHE A 420 -22.60 -3.43 28.24
CA PHE A 420 -23.87 -3.09 27.61
C PHE A 420 -25.01 -3.38 28.58
N PRO A 421 -25.37 -2.41 29.46
CA PRO A 421 -26.37 -2.61 30.51
C PRO A 421 -27.74 -2.97 29.93
N THR A 422 -28.53 -3.70 30.73
CA THR A 422 -29.97 -3.86 30.51
C THR A 422 -30.72 -2.64 31.05
N LEU A 423 -31.96 -2.43 30.60
CA LEU A 423 -32.79 -1.27 30.98
C LEU A 423 -32.95 -1.17 32.52
N SER A 424 -33.04 -2.29 33.22
CA SER A 424 -33.11 -2.36 34.69
C SER A 424 -31.85 -1.82 35.38
N ASN A 425 -30.67 -1.98 34.77
CA ASN A 425 -29.41 -1.45 35.30
C ASN A 425 -29.24 0.04 35.01
N MET A 426 -29.98 0.62 34.05
CA MET A 426 -29.90 2.05 33.72
C MET A 426 -30.53 2.97 34.79
N PHE A 427 -31.40 2.43 35.65
CA PHE A 427 -32.00 3.19 36.75
C PHE A 427 -31.08 3.30 38.00
N ASP A 428 -29.93 2.61 38.03
CA ASP A 428 -28.92 2.77 39.07
C ASP A 428 -28.05 4.01 38.77
N MET A 429 -28.41 5.13 39.40
CA MET A 429 -27.90 6.50 39.18
C MET A 429 -26.41 6.73 39.54
N SER A 430 -25.59 5.69 39.56
CA SER A 430 -24.16 5.75 39.91
C SER A 430 -23.22 5.79 38.70
N ASN A 431 -23.68 5.42 37.51
CA ASN A 431 -22.84 5.38 36.30
C ASN A 431 -22.89 6.68 35.48
N THR A 432 -21.72 7.29 35.27
CA THR A 432 -21.51 8.43 34.35
C THR A 432 -21.05 7.99 32.96
N SER A 433 -21.17 6.70 32.64
CA SER A 433 -21.01 6.17 31.29
C SER A 433 -22.03 6.80 30.34
N SER A 434 -21.59 7.15 29.15
CA SER A 434 -22.40 7.90 28.18
C SER A 434 -23.65 7.14 27.73
N SER A 435 -24.78 7.86 27.64
CA SER A 435 -26.07 7.48 27.00
C SER A 435 -25.96 6.77 25.64
N PHE A 436 -24.80 6.86 25.00
CA PHE A 436 -24.39 6.12 23.82
C PHE A 436 -24.45 4.58 23.96
N GLN A 437 -24.10 4.04 25.13
CA GLN A 437 -23.97 2.59 25.39
C GLN A 437 -25.31 1.94 25.75
N ASP A 438 -26.19 2.71 26.38
CA ASP A 438 -27.35 2.22 27.10
C ASP A 438 -28.44 1.57 26.21
N SER A 439 -28.49 1.92 24.92
CA SER A 439 -29.49 1.38 23.98
C SER A 439 -28.96 0.36 22.97
N VAL A 440 -27.66 0.04 22.94
CA VAL A 440 -27.05 -0.72 21.81
C VAL A 440 -27.72 -2.08 21.57
N ARG A 441 -27.96 -2.85 22.64
CA ARG A 441 -28.62 -4.17 22.54
C ARG A 441 -30.07 -4.06 22.06
N GLN A 442 -30.77 -3.03 22.53
CA GLN A 442 -32.15 -2.74 22.18
C GLN A 442 -32.27 -2.32 20.71
N ASP A 443 -31.48 -1.33 20.28
CA ASP A 443 -31.38 -0.86 18.89
C ASP A 443 -31.08 -2.04 17.92
N PHE A 444 -30.16 -2.93 18.29
CA PHE A 444 -29.84 -4.13 17.51
C PHE A 444 -31.00 -5.11 17.40
N CYS A 445 -31.71 -5.40 18.50
CA CYS A 445 -32.90 -6.26 18.48
C CYS A 445 -34.01 -5.68 17.58
N PHE A 446 -34.29 -4.37 17.67
CA PHE A 446 -35.28 -3.72 16.82
C PHE A 446 -34.89 -3.70 15.34
N ALA A 447 -33.61 -3.48 15.01
CA ALA A 447 -33.13 -3.60 13.64
C ALA A 447 -33.26 -5.05 13.10
N CYS A 448 -32.98 -6.07 13.93
CA CYS A 448 -33.20 -7.46 13.56
C CYS A 448 -34.69 -7.77 13.32
N GLN A 449 -35.59 -7.25 14.17
CA GLN A 449 -37.05 -7.37 13.97
C GLN A 449 -37.51 -6.71 12.66
N LEU A 450 -37.01 -5.51 12.37
CA LEU A 450 -37.34 -4.74 11.16
C LEU A 450 -36.95 -5.49 9.87
N HIS A 451 -35.88 -6.27 9.91
CA HIS A 451 -35.44 -7.12 8.81
C HIS A 451 -36.04 -8.55 8.83
N GLY A 452 -36.93 -8.86 9.77
CA GLY A 452 -37.63 -10.15 9.85
C GLY A 452 -36.80 -11.28 10.47
N LEU A 453 -35.73 -10.97 11.21
CA LEU A 453 -34.83 -11.95 11.85
C LEU A 453 -35.24 -12.33 13.28
N LEU A 454 -36.12 -11.55 13.90
CA LEU A 454 -36.65 -11.80 15.25
C LEU A 454 -38.17 -11.61 15.28
N SER A 455 -38.86 -12.48 16.03
CA SER A 455 -40.24 -12.24 16.43
C SER A 455 -40.33 -11.15 17.52
N ALA A 456 -41.46 -10.44 17.60
CA ALA A 456 -41.68 -9.44 18.66
C ALA A 456 -41.59 -10.07 20.07
N SER A 457 -42.10 -11.31 20.21
CA SER A 457 -42.04 -12.12 21.44
C SER A 457 -40.61 -12.49 21.88
N ALA A 458 -39.68 -12.65 20.92
CA ALA A 458 -38.30 -12.96 21.26
C ALA A 458 -37.59 -11.77 21.92
N ILE A 459 -37.93 -10.54 21.55
CA ILE A 459 -37.30 -9.32 22.07
C ILE A 459 -37.57 -9.16 23.57
N GLU A 460 -38.82 -9.33 24.00
CA GLU A 460 -39.21 -9.32 25.42
C GLU A 460 -38.47 -10.41 26.22
N THR A 461 -38.30 -11.60 25.62
CA THR A 461 -37.58 -12.72 26.21
C THR A 461 -36.06 -12.46 26.31
N LEU A 462 -35.48 -11.77 25.32
CA LEU A 462 -34.04 -11.54 25.19
C LEU A 462 -33.51 -10.34 25.98
N LEU A 463 -34.35 -9.30 26.12
CA LEU A 463 -34.04 -8.13 26.92
C LEU A 463 -34.55 -8.30 28.37
N GLY A 464 -35.51 -9.19 28.60
CA GLY A 464 -36.08 -9.51 29.91
C GLY A 464 -37.05 -8.45 30.45
N GLU A 465 -37.41 -7.46 29.63
CA GLU A 465 -38.06 -6.21 30.04
C GLU A 465 -39.03 -5.69 28.97
N ILE A 466 -40.01 -4.88 29.39
CA ILE A 466 -40.97 -4.23 28.49
C ILE A 466 -40.27 -3.05 27.79
N THR A 467 -39.99 -3.18 26.51
CA THR A 467 -39.37 -2.11 25.70
C THR A 467 -40.39 -1.01 25.36
N TYR A 468 -40.09 0.23 25.75
CA TYR A 468 -40.92 1.41 25.42
C TYR A 468 -40.71 1.95 24.00
N GLN A 469 -39.72 1.45 23.27
CA GLN A 469 -39.44 1.82 21.89
C GLN A 469 -40.24 0.91 20.95
N THR A 470 -40.90 1.49 19.96
CA THR A 470 -41.60 0.75 18.90
C THR A 470 -40.73 0.66 17.66
N LEU A 471 -41.08 -0.25 16.74
CA LEU A 471 -40.58 -0.19 15.36
C LEU A 471 -40.88 1.20 14.77
N PRO A 472 -40.04 1.71 13.84
CA PRO A 472 -40.30 2.98 13.16
C PRO A 472 -41.67 2.99 12.48
N ASP A 473 -42.44 4.07 12.62
CA ASP A 473 -43.80 4.19 12.08
C ASP A 473 -43.85 4.02 10.55
N GLU A 474 -42.77 4.39 9.85
CA GLU A 474 -42.62 4.23 8.39
C GLU A 474 -42.21 2.80 7.96
N GLY A 475 -41.96 1.89 8.90
CA GLY A 475 -41.55 0.51 8.62
C GLY A 475 -40.16 0.38 7.99
N ARG A 476 -39.94 -0.70 7.22
CA ARG A 476 -38.66 -1.00 6.58
C ARG A 476 -38.53 -0.23 5.26
N TYR A 477 -37.42 0.50 5.12
CA TYR A 477 -37.11 1.25 3.90
C TYR A 477 -36.69 0.35 2.73
N VAL A 478 -37.09 0.76 1.53
CA VAL A 478 -36.76 0.16 0.24
C VAL A 478 -36.03 1.22 -0.60
N LYS A 479 -34.86 0.89 -1.14
CA LYS A 479 -33.97 1.84 -1.82
C LYS A 479 -34.69 2.55 -2.97
N GLU A 480 -35.35 1.79 -3.84
CA GLU A 480 -36.00 2.28 -5.06
C GLU A 480 -37.09 3.30 -4.74
N THR A 481 -37.93 3.02 -3.74
CA THR A 481 -38.98 3.93 -3.26
C THR A 481 -38.39 5.21 -2.66
N LEU A 482 -37.31 5.12 -1.90
CA LEU A 482 -36.62 6.30 -1.35
C LEU A 482 -36.00 7.16 -2.44
N VAL A 483 -35.36 6.56 -3.45
CA VAL A 483 -34.78 7.32 -4.58
C VAL A 483 -35.86 8.08 -5.32
N GLN A 484 -36.99 7.44 -5.64
CA GLN A 484 -38.11 8.10 -6.30
C GLN A 484 -38.64 9.28 -5.46
N ALA A 485 -38.89 9.06 -4.16
CA ALA A 485 -39.35 10.12 -3.26
C ALA A 485 -38.35 11.28 -3.10
N CYS A 486 -37.06 11.02 -3.22
CA CYS A 486 -36.00 12.05 -3.14
C CYS A 486 -35.83 12.89 -4.41
N LEU A 487 -36.16 12.30 -5.57
CA LEU A 487 -36.19 13.01 -6.86
C LEU A 487 -37.49 13.83 -7.02
N GLU A 488 -38.57 13.45 -6.33
CA GLU A 488 -39.83 14.20 -6.29
C GLU A 488 -39.83 15.30 -5.20
N ASP A 489 -39.26 15.04 -4.03
CA ASP A 489 -39.14 15.97 -2.90
C ASP A 489 -37.66 16.11 -2.47
N PHE A 490 -37.05 17.25 -2.83
CA PHE A 490 -35.68 17.56 -2.45
C PHE A 490 -35.48 17.68 -0.92
N GLU A 491 -36.48 18.11 -0.16
CA GLU A 491 -36.38 18.17 1.31
C GLU A 491 -36.30 16.76 1.93
N ARG A 492 -36.85 15.72 1.27
CA ARG A 492 -36.67 14.32 1.69
C ARG A 492 -35.20 13.93 1.65
N SER A 493 -34.46 14.36 0.63
CA SER A 493 -33.02 14.10 0.50
C SER A 493 -32.21 14.71 1.66
N GLN A 494 -32.53 15.94 2.06
CA GLN A 494 -31.91 16.59 3.21
C GLN A 494 -32.26 15.88 4.54
N ARG A 495 -33.53 15.46 4.70
CA ARG A 495 -33.98 14.68 5.86
C ARG A 495 -33.24 13.34 5.97
N LEU A 496 -33.03 12.62 4.86
CA LEU A 496 -32.27 11.37 4.85
C LEU A 496 -30.81 11.54 5.32
N ILE A 497 -30.15 12.66 5.03
CA ILE A 497 -28.79 12.97 5.56
C ILE A 497 -28.82 13.14 7.09
N GLY A 498 -29.92 13.65 7.64
CA GLY A 498 -30.19 13.62 9.08
C GLY A 498 -30.34 12.21 9.63
N GLU A 499 -31.07 11.36 8.92
CA GLU A 499 -31.36 9.99 9.32
C GLU A 499 -30.16 9.03 9.24
N LEU A 500 -29.06 9.39 8.54
CA LEU A 500 -27.83 8.59 8.55
C LEU A 500 -27.20 8.43 9.94
N ASP A 501 -27.49 9.35 10.87
CA ASP A 501 -27.02 9.27 12.25
C ASP A 501 -27.92 8.36 13.13
N ASN A 502 -29.01 7.79 12.58
CA ASN A 502 -29.96 6.93 13.31
C ASN A 502 -29.43 5.51 13.55
N MET A 503 -30.01 4.84 14.56
CA MET A 503 -29.69 3.45 14.95
C MET A 503 -30.96 2.60 14.88
N ASN A 504 -31.62 2.56 13.72
CA ASN A 504 -32.95 1.98 13.54
C ASN A 504 -33.03 0.85 12.49
N GLY A 505 -31.91 0.40 11.92
CA GLY A 505 -31.84 -0.63 10.87
C GLY A 505 -32.05 -0.12 9.44
N ASN A 506 -32.71 1.03 9.25
CA ASN A 506 -33.05 1.56 7.92
C ASN A 506 -31.90 2.30 7.20
N VAL A 507 -30.84 2.67 7.93
CA VAL A 507 -29.75 3.53 7.43
C VAL A 507 -29.06 2.99 6.18
N GLY A 508 -28.97 1.67 6.00
CA GLY A 508 -28.39 1.08 4.79
C GLY A 508 -29.13 1.44 3.50
N ALA A 509 -30.47 1.46 3.55
CA ALA A 509 -31.30 1.87 2.40
C ALA A 509 -31.22 3.39 2.17
N ALA A 510 -31.20 4.19 3.24
CA ALA A 510 -31.03 5.65 3.15
C ALA A 510 -29.67 6.04 2.53
N ALA A 511 -28.58 5.39 2.96
CA ALA A 511 -27.24 5.60 2.41
C ALA A 511 -27.19 5.28 0.91
N GLN A 512 -27.69 4.12 0.50
CA GLN A 512 -27.72 3.70 -0.90
C GLN A 512 -28.64 4.57 -1.76
N ALA A 513 -29.72 5.13 -1.19
CA ALA A 513 -30.58 6.08 -1.88
C ALA A 513 -29.88 7.42 -2.11
N ILE A 514 -29.22 8.00 -1.10
CA ILE A 514 -28.45 9.24 -1.22
C ILE A 514 -27.37 9.12 -2.31
N VAL A 515 -26.65 8.00 -2.36
CA VAL A 515 -25.61 7.76 -3.39
C VAL A 515 -26.20 7.69 -4.80
N GLU A 516 -27.36 7.06 -4.97
CA GLU A 516 -28.05 7.01 -6.28
C GLU A 516 -28.62 8.38 -6.70
N VAL A 517 -29.13 9.16 -5.75
CA VAL A 517 -29.60 10.54 -5.98
C VAL A 517 -28.44 11.43 -6.42
N ILE A 518 -27.31 11.41 -5.71
CA ILE A 518 -26.08 12.14 -6.11
C ILE A 518 -25.66 11.76 -7.54
N GLY A 519 -25.59 10.47 -7.85
CA GLY A 519 -25.26 10.00 -9.19
C GLY A 519 -26.26 10.45 -10.27
N THR A 520 -27.55 10.53 -9.92
CA THR A 520 -28.61 11.01 -10.83
C THR A 520 -28.51 12.52 -11.08
N LEU A 521 -28.33 13.33 -10.04
CA LEU A 521 -28.14 14.78 -10.17
C LEU A 521 -26.89 15.11 -10.98
N CYS A 522 -25.79 14.35 -10.82
CA CYS A 522 -24.59 14.49 -11.66
C CYS A 522 -24.88 14.19 -13.14
N ARG A 523 -25.59 13.09 -13.44
CA ARG A 523 -25.98 12.72 -14.82
C ARG A 523 -26.89 13.76 -15.47
N ASN A 524 -27.81 14.34 -14.71
CA ASN A 524 -28.74 15.37 -15.16
C ASN A 524 -28.12 16.78 -15.23
N LYS A 525 -26.93 16.98 -14.65
CA LYS A 525 -26.28 18.29 -14.43
C LYS A 525 -27.12 19.26 -13.59
N GLU A 526 -27.86 18.76 -12.61
CA GLU A 526 -28.64 19.55 -11.66
C GLU A 526 -27.74 20.10 -10.53
N THR A 527 -26.93 21.12 -10.85
CA THR A 527 -25.88 21.63 -9.96
C THR A 527 -26.40 22.33 -8.71
N MET A 528 -27.54 23.05 -8.77
CA MET A 528 -28.12 23.77 -7.63
C MET A 528 -28.57 22.83 -6.49
N THR A 529 -29.25 21.73 -6.82
CA THR A 529 -29.72 20.74 -5.84
C THR A 529 -28.54 19.90 -5.33
N LEU A 530 -27.60 19.56 -6.22
CA LEU A 530 -26.37 18.85 -5.88
C LEU A 530 -25.49 19.66 -4.92
N LYS A 531 -25.31 20.97 -5.13
CA LYS A 531 -24.62 21.92 -4.23
C LYS A 531 -25.10 21.76 -2.80
N GLN A 532 -26.43 21.78 -2.60
CA GLN A 532 -27.06 21.74 -1.29
C GLN A 532 -26.89 20.39 -0.57
N LEU A 533 -26.88 19.26 -1.29
CA LEU A 533 -26.55 17.96 -0.69
C LEU A 533 -25.05 17.83 -0.39
N CYS A 534 -24.20 18.31 -1.30
CA CYS A 534 -22.75 18.27 -1.14
C CYS A 534 -22.27 19.11 0.04
N SER A 535 -22.80 20.31 0.25
CA SER A 535 -22.45 21.17 1.39
C SER A 535 -22.89 20.55 2.72
N GLN A 536 -24.09 19.98 2.80
CA GLN A 536 -24.58 19.27 3.99
C GLN A 536 -23.71 18.05 4.33
N LEU A 537 -23.40 17.20 3.35
CA LEU A 537 -22.55 16.03 3.56
C LEU A 537 -21.10 16.41 3.93
N ALA A 538 -20.52 17.43 3.30
CA ALA A 538 -19.19 17.94 3.65
C ALA A 538 -19.12 18.47 5.09
N SER A 539 -20.22 19.05 5.58
CA SER A 539 -20.36 19.54 6.97
C SER A 539 -20.57 18.43 8.01
N LYS A 540 -20.93 17.21 7.59
CA LYS A 540 -21.12 16.03 8.45
C LYS A 540 -20.16 14.87 8.11
N PRO A 541 -18.90 14.90 8.57
CA PRO A 541 -17.96 13.81 8.27
C PRO A 541 -18.28 12.47 8.94
N SER A 542 -19.18 12.42 9.94
CA SER A 542 -19.73 11.16 10.48
C SER A 542 -20.58 10.44 9.42
N SER A 543 -21.47 11.17 8.75
CA SER A 543 -22.32 10.63 7.69
C SER A 543 -21.49 10.07 6.52
N LEU A 544 -20.34 10.68 6.21
CA LEU A 544 -19.40 10.13 5.23
C LEU A 544 -18.83 8.75 5.63
N ASP A 545 -18.61 8.51 6.94
CA ASP A 545 -18.17 7.19 7.42
C ASP A 545 -19.28 6.14 7.24
N ILE A 546 -20.53 6.55 7.46
CA ILE A 546 -21.71 5.69 7.32
C ILE A 546 -21.96 5.35 5.85
N LEU A 547 -21.84 6.31 4.92
CA LEU A 547 -21.98 6.05 3.48
C LEU A 547 -20.99 4.97 2.99
N LEU A 548 -19.73 5.04 3.42
CA LEU A 548 -18.70 4.07 3.04
C LEU A 548 -18.90 2.65 3.62
N LEU A 549 -19.76 2.50 4.63
CA LEU A 549 -20.12 1.19 5.19
C LEU A 549 -21.03 0.37 4.24
N PHE A 550 -21.73 1.04 3.34
CA PHE A 550 -22.71 0.44 2.43
C PHE A 550 -22.32 0.54 0.94
N ASP A 551 -21.48 1.51 0.54
CA ASP A 551 -21.06 1.69 -0.84
C ASP A 551 -19.57 2.06 -0.98
N LYS A 552 -18.94 1.62 -2.09
CA LYS A 552 -17.51 1.88 -2.38
C LYS A 552 -17.29 3.36 -2.76
N PRO A 553 -16.12 3.98 -2.45
CA PRO A 553 -15.89 5.41 -2.70
C PRO A 553 -16.03 5.78 -4.18
N TYR A 554 -15.60 4.89 -5.07
CA TYR A 554 -15.74 5.03 -6.52
C TYR A 554 -17.18 5.32 -6.96
N LYS A 555 -18.18 4.60 -6.42
CA LYS A 555 -19.59 4.76 -6.79
C LYS A 555 -20.14 6.16 -6.44
N ILE A 556 -19.62 6.75 -5.37
CA ILE A 556 -20.01 8.10 -4.89
C ILE A 556 -19.24 9.18 -5.66
N LEU A 557 -17.93 8.98 -5.83
CA LEU A 557 -17.01 10.03 -6.26
C LEU A 557 -16.78 10.08 -7.76
N HIS A 558 -16.95 8.98 -8.50
CA HIS A 558 -16.74 8.96 -9.94
C HIS A 558 -17.71 9.89 -10.70
N PRO A 559 -19.04 9.91 -10.42
CA PRO A 559 -19.95 10.87 -11.06
C PRO A 559 -19.61 12.33 -10.75
N LEU A 560 -19.13 12.60 -9.52
CA LEU A 560 -18.67 13.94 -9.11
C LEU A 560 -17.38 14.33 -9.86
N CYS A 561 -16.45 13.39 -10.07
CA CYS A 561 -15.22 13.64 -10.83
C CYS A 561 -15.52 13.92 -12.30
N GLU A 562 -16.41 13.15 -12.93
CA GLU A 562 -16.83 13.39 -14.33
C GLU A 562 -17.50 14.77 -14.47
N LEU A 563 -18.42 15.13 -13.58
CA LEU A 563 -19.06 16.45 -13.58
C LEU A 563 -18.06 17.60 -13.40
N LEU A 564 -17.08 17.44 -12.50
CA LEU A 564 -16.05 18.45 -12.22
C LEU A 564 -14.97 18.55 -13.32
N ASP A 565 -14.70 17.47 -14.06
CA ASP A 565 -13.79 17.47 -15.20
C ASP A 565 -14.46 18.08 -16.45
N ASP A 566 -15.71 17.70 -16.75
CA ASP A 566 -16.50 18.16 -17.90
C ASP A 566 -17.47 19.32 -17.54
N TRP A 567 -16.98 20.27 -16.72
CA TRP A 567 -17.75 21.41 -16.23
C TRP A 567 -18.05 22.45 -17.34
N GLY A 568 -19.15 22.22 -18.05
CA GLY A 568 -19.64 23.07 -19.14
C GLY A 568 -21.08 23.59 -18.92
N GLY A 569 -21.45 23.89 -17.67
CA GLY A 569 -22.81 24.29 -17.28
C GLY A 569 -23.15 25.78 -17.50
N TYR A 570 -22.43 26.49 -18.37
CA TYR A 570 -22.71 27.89 -18.67
C TYR A 570 -23.73 27.98 -19.82
N ASP A 571 -24.99 28.27 -19.50
CA ASP A 571 -25.84 28.97 -20.45
C ASP A 571 -25.35 30.43 -20.51
N GLU A 572 -24.94 30.91 -21.69
CA GLU A 572 -24.48 32.29 -21.90
C GLU A 572 -25.57 33.33 -21.53
N ASP A 573 -26.83 32.89 -21.42
CA ASP A 573 -28.00 33.66 -21.01
C ASP A 573 -28.12 33.91 -19.50
N GLN A 574 -27.33 33.26 -18.61
CA GLN A 574 -27.55 33.37 -17.15
C GLN A 574 -27.10 34.69 -16.50
N GLY A 575 -26.19 35.45 -17.11
CA GLY A 575 -25.85 36.83 -16.71
C GLY A 575 -25.18 37.07 -15.34
N GLU A 576 -25.07 36.05 -14.48
CA GLU A 576 -24.36 36.10 -13.19
C GLU A 576 -23.45 34.87 -13.03
N TYR A 577 -22.14 35.08 -12.87
CA TYR A 577 -21.16 33.99 -12.73
C TYR A 577 -20.90 33.55 -11.27
N GLN A 578 -21.36 34.33 -10.29
CA GLN A 578 -21.21 33.99 -8.87
C GLN A 578 -21.81 32.62 -8.51
N PRO A 579 -23.04 32.25 -8.91
CA PRO A 579 -23.61 30.97 -8.52
C PRO A 579 -22.78 29.77 -9.03
N VAL A 580 -22.18 29.87 -10.21
CA VAL A 580 -21.36 28.80 -10.81
C VAL A 580 -20.14 28.46 -9.95
N TYR A 581 -19.47 29.48 -9.40
CA TYR A 581 -18.34 29.31 -8.49
C TYR A 581 -18.75 28.66 -7.18
N GLU A 582 -19.91 29.02 -6.64
CA GLU A 582 -20.42 28.54 -5.36
C GLU A 582 -20.92 27.08 -5.45
N GLU A 583 -21.59 26.72 -6.55
CA GLU A 583 -21.94 25.33 -6.89
C GLU A 583 -20.70 24.46 -7.05
N PHE A 584 -19.78 24.85 -7.94
CA PHE A 584 -18.54 24.14 -8.21
C PHE A 584 -17.73 23.94 -6.92
N GLY A 585 -17.58 25.01 -6.13
CA GLY A 585 -16.88 24.96 -4.85
C GLY A 585 -17.50 24.00 -3.85
N SER A 586 -18.83 23.95 -3.74
CA SER A 586 -19.53 23.05 -2.82
C SER A 586 -19.44 21.58 -3.23
N ILE A 587 -19.54 21.30 -4.52
CA ILE A 587 -19.38 19.95 -5.10
C ILE A 587 -17.94 19.46 -4.91
N LEU A 588 -16.97 20.32 -5.21
CA LEU A 588 -15.55 20.05 -5.02
C LEU A 588 -15.19 19.89 -3.54
N LEU A 589 -15.84 20.62 -2.62
CA LEU A 589 -15.65 20.48 -1.18
C LEU A 589 -16.00 19.07 -0.68
N LEU A 590 -17.08 18.46 -1.18
CA LEU A 590 -17.43 17.08 -0.85
C LEU A 590 -16.36 16.10 -1.36
N LEU A 591 -15.90 16.26 -2.60
CA LEU A 591 -14.83 15.43 -3.17
C LEU A 591 -13.54 15.54 -2.33
N LEU A 592 -13.12 16.75 -1.99
CA LEU A 592 -11.94 16.99 -1.15
C LEU A 592 -12.13 16.46 0.27
N ALA A 593 -13.34 16.53 0.83
CA ALA A 593 -13.67 15.94 2.13
C ALA A 593 -13.44 14.42 2.13
N PHE A 594 -13.95 13.68 1.15
CA PHE A 594 -13.66 12.25 1.02
C PHE A 594 -12.17 11.99 0.80
N VAL A 595 -11.54 12.69 -0.15
CA VAL A 595 -10.13 12.45 -0.53
C VAL A 595 -9.20 12.64 0.66
N HIS A 596 -9.31 13.73 1.41
CA HIS A 596 -8.43 14.00 2.54
C HIS A 596 -8.78 13.16 3.78
N ARG A 597 -10.08 12.97 4.09
CA ARG A 597 -10.51 12.15 5.23
C ARG A 597 -9.96 10.72 5.16
N TYR A 598 -10.02 10.12 3.97
CA TYR A 598 -9.68 8.72 3.73
C TYR A 598 -8.32 8.52 3.06
N SER A 599 -7.59 9.61 2.78
CA SER A 599 -6.35 9.63 1.99
C SER A 599 -6.50 8.86 0.68
N LEU A 600 -7.53 9.20 -0.12
CA LEU A 600 -7.77 8.59 -1.42
C LEU A 600 -6.71 9.07 -2.43
N THR A 601 -6.25 8.15 -3.27
CA THR A 601 -5.34 8.41 -4.38
C THR A 601 -6.13 8.57 -5.70
N PRO A 602 -5.57 9.20 -6.75
CA PRO A 602 -6.22 9.24 -8.07
C PRO A 602 -6.54 7.84 -8.63
N THR A 603 -5.77 6.83 -8.22
CA THR A 603 -6.04 5.42 -8.52
C THR A 603 -7.23 4.83 -7.75
N ASP A 604 -7.47 5.24 -6.50
CA ASP A 604 -8.67 4.85 -5.73
C ASP A 604 -9.97 5.39 -6.36
N LEU A 605 -9.86 6.53 -7.07
CA LEU A 605 -10.95 7.19 -7.79
C LEU A 605 -11.10 6.72 -9.26
N ALA A 606 -10.27 5.77 -9.70
CA ALA A 606 -10.17 5.30 -11.08
C ALA A 606 -9.93 6.42 -12.13
N ILE A 607 -9.27 7.53 -11.76
CA ILE A 607 -8.93 8.62 -12.68
C ILE A 607 -7.91 8.12 -13.70
N ARG A 608 -8.36 7.84 -14.93
CA ARG A 608 -7.55 7.25 -16.00
C ARG A 608 -6.65 8.27 -16.71
N SER A 609 -7.03 9.55 -16.69
CA SER A 609 -6.27 10.64 -17.30
C SER A 609 -5.57 11.51 -16.23
N PRO A 610 -4.23 11.50 -16.14
CA PRO A 610 -3.51 12.43 -15.25
C PRO A 610 -3.59 13.90 -15.72
N HIS A 611 -4.23 14.16 -16.87
CA HIS A 611 -4.45 15.49 -17.42
C HIS A 611 -5.84 16.07 -17.10
N SER A 612 -6.73 15.30 -16.48
CA SER A 612 -8.04 15.81 -16.02
C SER A 612 -7.86 16.90 -14.95
N PHE A 613 -8.87 17.75 -14.75
CA PHE A 613 -8.83 18.80 -13.72
C PHE A 613 -8.67 18.18 -12.33
N VAL A 614 -9.47 17.17 -11.99
CA VAL A 614 -9.36 16.46 -10.71
C VAL A 614 -8.01 15.77 -10.58
N GLY A 615 -7.51 15.13 -11.64
CA GLY A 615 -6.17 14.52 -11.67
C GLY A 615 -5.05 15.53 -11.41
N LYS A 616 -5.13 16.73 -11.99
CA LYS A 616 -4.20 17.85 -11.75
C LYS A 616 -4.31 18.39 -10.32
N LEU A 617 -5.53 18.61 -9.83
CA LEU A 617 -5.78 19.16 -8.50
C LEU A 617 -5.25 18.22 -7.40
N LEU A 618 -5.55 16.92 -7.49
CA LEU A 618 -5.08 15.94 -6.50
C LEU A 618 -3.57 15.64 -6.62
N GLY A 619 -3.00 15.75 -7.82
CA GLY A 619 -1.58 15.47 -8.06
C GLY A 619 -0.63 16.67 -7.85
N ARG A 620 -1.13 17.90 -8.02
CA ARG A 620 -0.31 19.14 -8.01
C ARG A 620 -0.97 20.35 -7.36
N GLY A 621 -2.27 20.33 -7.06
CA GLY A 621 -3.05 21.48 -6.58
C GLY A 621 -2.70 22.02 -5.19
N GLN A 622 -1.65 21.51 -4.54
CA GLN A 622 -1.10 22.05 -3.28
C GLN A 622 0.28 22.69 -3.47
N LEU A 623 0.79 22.77 -4.71
CA LEU A 623 2.11 23.29 -5.07
C LEU A 623 1.94 24.64 -5.77
N SER A 624 2.66 25.67 -5.31
CA SER A 624 2.85 26.89 -6.10
C SER A 624 3.67 26.57 -7.35
N ARG A 625 3.35 27.24 -8.47
CA ARG A 625 4.15 27.24 -9.69
C ARG A 625 4.89 28.56 -9.81
N PRO A 626 6.19 28.57 -10.14
CA PRO A 626 6.91 29.82 -10.37
C PRO A 626 6.26 30.57 -11.54
N LEU A 627 6.24 31.90 -11.47
CA LEU A 627 5.58 32.76 -12.47
C LEU A 627 6.08 32.53 -13.90
N ASP A 628 7.34 32.11 -14.06
CA ASP A 628 7.94 31.77 -15.36
C ASP A 628 7.32 30.52 -16.02
N GLU A 629 6.75 29.60 -15.24
CA GLU A 629 6.09 28.37 -15.70
C GLU A 629 4.57 28.54 -15.94
N LEU A 630 4.01 29.72 -15.67
CA LEU A 630 2.63 30.05 -16.01
C LEU A 630 2.52 30.53 -17.47
N SER A 631 1.48 30.09 -18.16
CA SER A 631 1.07 30.65 -19.45
C SER A 631 0.60 32.10 -19.31
N ASP A 632 0.55 32.83 -20.43
CA ASP A 632 0.16 34.25 -20.39
C ASP A 632 -1.33 34.43 -20.00
N GLN A 633 -2.18 33.44 -20.29
CA GLN A 633 -3.55 33.39 -19.82
C GLN A 633 -3.62 33.15 -18.30
N GLU A 634 -2.91 32.15 -17.76
CA GLU A 634 -2.82 31.89 -16.31
C GLU A 634 -2.29 33.11 -15.54
N LYS A 635 -1.31 33.84 -16.10
CA LYS A 635 -0.81 35.12 -15.56
C LYS A 635 -1.88 36.21 -15.58
N SER A 636 -2.65 36.31 -16.66
CA SER A 636 -3.76 37.27 -16.77
C SER A 636 -4.84 36.99 -15.72
N HIS A 637 -5.25 35.72 -15.55
CA HIS A 637 -6.19 35.32 -14.52
C HIS A 637 -5.64 35.65 -13.12
N LEU A 638 -4.40 35.26 -12.81
CA LEU A 638 -3.75 35.52 -11.52
C LEU A 638 -3.70 37.02 -11.19
N ASN A 639 -3.29 37.86 -12.15
CA ASN A 639 -3.27 39.32 -11.97
C ASN A 639 -4.67 39.87 -11.74
N GLY A 640 -5.67 39.41 -12.49
CA GLY A 640 -7.07 39.81 -12.30
C GLY A 640 -7.57 39.51 -10.87
N TRP A 641 -7.29 38.32 -10.35
CA TRP A 641 -7.62 37.95 -8.97
C TRP A 641 -6.85 38.75 -7.92
N VAL A 642 -5.56 39.07 -8.15
CA VAL A 642 -4.79 39.94 -7.24
C VAL A 642 -5.38 41.34 -7.19
N HIS A 643 -5.75 41.94 -8.32
CA HIS A 643 -6.41 43.26 -8.35
C HIS A 643 -7.80 43.18 -7.70
N GLY A 644 -8.66 42.24 -8.07
CA GLY A 644 -10.01 42.12 -7.53
C GLY A 644 -10.08 41.90 -6.00
N LEU A 645 -9.06 41.27 -5.41
CA LEU A 645 -8.99 41.01 -3.96
C LEU A 645 -8.31 42.13 -3.14
N PHE A 646 -7.29 42.80 -3.70
CA PHE A 646 -6.43 43.71 -2.92
C PHE A 646 -6.40 45.16 -3.42
N ASP A 647 -6.97 45.47 -4.59
CA ASP A 647 -7.04 46.82 -5.13
C ASP A 647 -8.37 47.49 -4.76
N SER A 648 -8.29 48.51 -3.92
CA SER A 648 -9.47 49.25 -3.45
C SER A 648 -10.12 50.11 -4.54
N GLU A 649 -9.44 50.37 -5.66
CA GLU A 649 -9.97 51.15 -6.79
C GLU A 649 -10.66 50.27 -7.85
N ALA A 650 -10.44 48.94 -7.83
CA ALA A 650 -10.92 48.01 -8.86
C ALA A 650 -12.41 47.61 -8.73
N GLY A 651 -13.13 48.08 -7.70
CA GLY A 651 -14.55 47.79 -7.51
C GLY A 651 -14.88 46.41 -6.90
N GLY A 652 -13.87 45.62 -6.54
CA GLY A 652 -14.01 44.31 -5.91
C GLY A 652 -14.15 43.15 -6.91
N LEU A 653 -14.84 42.09 -6.49
CA LEU A 653 -15.04 40.87 -7.29
C LEU A 653 -16.14 41.05 -8.34
N GLY A 654 -15.78 41.64 -9.48
CA GLY A 654 -16.68 41.84 -10.62
C GLY A 654 -16.96 40.58 -11.45
N ASP A 655 -18.09 40.56 -12.14
CA ASP A 655 -18.54 39.45 -12.99
C ASP A 655 -17.62 39.24 -14.22
N ASP A 656 -17.06 40.32 -14.77
CA ASP A 656 -16.03 40.27 -15.82
C ASP A 656 -14.78 39.44 -15.42
N LEU A 657 -14.43 39.42 -14.13
CA LEU A 657 -13.31 38.62 -13.62
C LEU A 657 -13.70 37.13 -13.57
N MET A 658 -14.89 36.82 -13.05
CA MET A 658 -15.39 35.45 -12.89
C MET A 658 -15.76 34.78 -14.22
N SER A 659 -16.18 35.55 -15.22
CA SER A 659 -16.40 35.06 -16.58
C SER A 659 -15.08 34.82 -17.33
N SER A 660 -14.03 35.62 -17.07
CA SER A 660 -12.73 35.48 -17.74
C SER A 660 -11.93 34.24 -17.32
N CYS A 661 -12.12 33.75 -16.10
CA CYS A 661 -11.40 32.63 -15.52
C CYS A 661 -12.39 31.52 -15.14
N PRO A 662 -12.27 30.27 -15.61
CA PRO A 662 -13.14 29.21 -15.12
C PRO A 662 -12.76 28.81 -13.68
N PRO A 663 -13.72 28.29 -12.86
CA PRO A 663 -13.42 27.79 -11.52
C PRO A 663 -12.30 26.74 -11.49
N GLN A 664 -12.22 25.87 -12.51
CA GLN A 664 -11.14 24.89 -12.64
C GLN A 664 -9.73 25.54 -12.61
N ASP A 665 -9.52 26.62 -13.37
CA ASP A 665 -8.24 27.33 -13.39
C ASP A 665 -7.99 28.09 -12.08
N PHE A 666 -9.02 28.73 -11.53
CA PHE A 666 -8.94 29.44 -10.26
C PHE A 666 -8.44 28.54 -9.12
N TYR A 667 -9.01 27.35 -8.95
CA TYR A 667 -8.59 26.40 -7.90
C TYR A 667 -7.15 25.86 -8.11
N LEU A 668 -6.69 25.75 -9.37
CA LEU A 668 -5.30 25.36 -9.67
C LEU A 668 -4.29 26.52 -9.46
N LEU A 669 -4.71 27.77 -9.63
CA LEU A 669 -3.88 28.96 -9.39
C LEU A 669 -3.80 29.35 -7.91
N MET A 670 -4.76 28.91 -7.10
CA MET A 670 -4.91 29.30 -5.69
C MET A 670 -3.65 29.15 -4.81
N PRO A 671 -2.86 28.04 -4.88
CA PRO A 671 -1.57 27.96 -4.17
C PRO A 671 -0.58 29.05 -4.58
N THR A 672 -0.56 29.41 -5.87
CA THR A 672 0.35 30.42 -6.42
C THR A 672 -0.09 31.83 -6.04
N LEU A 673 -1.41 32.08 -5.93
CA LEU A 673 -1.94 33.32 -5.35
C LEU A 673 -1.47 33.50 -3.90
N PHE A 674 -1.58 32.47 -3.07
CA PHE A 674 -1.10 32.51 -1.68
C PHE A 674 0.42 32.65 -1.57
N ASP A 675 1.19 32.11 -2.52
CA ASP A 675 2.64 32.35 -2.62
C ASP A 675 2.95 33.84 -2.84
N GLN A 676 2.24 34.49 -3.79
CA GLN A 676 2.37 35.93 -4.02
C GLN A 676 1.95 36.77 -2.80
N ILE A 677 0.90 36.37 -2.07
CA ILE A 677 0.48 37.04 -0.82
C ILE A 677 1.58 36.92 0.26
N VAL A 678 2.15 35.73 0.46
CA VAL A 678 3.25 35.51 1.42
C VAL A 678 4.48 36.33 1.04
N MET A 679 4.86 36.34 -0.25
CA MET A 679 5.94 37.17 -0.76
C MET A 679 5.68 38.66 -0.51
N ALA A 680 4.52 39.19 -0.92
CA ALA A 680 4.18 40.61 -0.78
C ALA A 680 4.12 41.09 0.69
N LEU A 681 3.68 40.23 1.62
CA LEU A 681 3.75 40.53 3.05
C LEU A 681 5.19 40.53 3.58
N SER A 682 5.99 39.54 3.21
CA SER A 682 7.39 39.43 3.65
C SER A 682 8.28 40.59 3.15
N THR A 683 7.95 41.18 2.00
CA THR A 683 8.64 42.35 1.44
C THR A 683 8.02 43.68 1.90
N GLY A 684 6.89 43.66 2.61
CA GLY A 684 6.16 44.86 3.04
C GLY A 684 5.41 45.59 1.91
N CYS A 685 5.25 44.97 0.75
CA CYS A 685 4.45 45.50 -0.36
C CYS A 685 2.94 45.43 -0.09
N LEU A 686 2.48 44.42 0.66
CA LEU A 686 1.11 44.31 1.13
C LEU A 686 1.03 44.74 2.61
N ASN A 687 0.06 45.59 2.95
CA ASN A 687 -0.16 46.04 4.32
C ASN A 687 -1.28 45.24 5.03
N ASP A 688 -1.32 45.33 6.36
CA ASP A 688 -2.24 44.56 7.21
C ASP A 688 -3.73 44.84 6.94
N TYR A 689 -4.07 46.05 6.51
CA TYR A 689 -5.44 46.44 6.20
C TYR A 689 -5.92 45.80 4.89
N LEU A 690 -5.10 45.90 3.83
CA LEU A 690 -5.39 45.28 2.53
C LEU A 690 -5.37 43.75 2.64
N LEU A 691 -4.44 43.16 3.41
CA LEU A 691 -4.44 41.73 3.69
C LEU A 691 -5.77 41.28 4.31
N ARG A 692 -6.23 42.00 5.35
CA ARG A 692 -7.50 41.69 6.01
C ARG A 692 -8.69 41.84 5.06
N SER A 693 -8.75 42.93 4.30
CA SER A 693 -9.83 43.19 3.35
C SER A 693 -9.91 42.11 2.26
N GLY A 694 -8.77 41.70 1.68
CA GLY A 694 -8.74 40.65 0.66
C GLY A 694 -9.06 39.26 1.20
N LEU A 695 -8.67 38.95 2.44
CA LEU A 695 -9.04 37.69 3.09
C LEU A 695 -10.52 37.65 3.50
N GLU A 696 -11.16 38.79 3.78
CA GLU A 696 -12.60 38.84 4.07
C GLU A 696 -13.44 38.40 2.84
N TYR A 697 -13.01 38.69 1.61
CA TYR A 697 -13.63 38.13 0.38
C TYR A 697 -13.42 36.61 0.21
N LEU A 698 -12.24 36.09 0.59
CA LEU A 698 -11.95 34.65 0.51
C LEU A 698 -12.65 33.82 1.60
N LEU A 699 -13.23 34.47 2.60
CA LEU A 699 -14.03 33.86 3.67
C LEU A 699 -15.55 33.88 3.38
N ASP A 700 -15.97 34.34 2.20
CA ASP A 700 -17.36 34.26 1.75
C ASP A 700 -17.67 32.89 1.12
N THR A 701 -18.93 32.42 1.19
CA THR A 701 -19.33 31.05 0.80
C THR A 701 -18.90 30.68 -0.62
N LEU A 702 -18.91 31.67 -1.51
CA LEU A 702 -18.45 31.63 -2.89
C LEU A 702 -17.05 31.06 -3.08
N LEU A 703 -16.07 31.55 -2.31
CA LEU A 703 -14.65 31.27 -2.52
C LEU A 703 -14.05 30.39 -1.43
N LEU A 704 -14.73 30.22 -0.30
CA LEU A 704 -14.24 29.54 0.88
C LEU A 704 -13.71 28.11 0.63
N PRO A 705 -14.28 27.25 -0.25
CA PRO A 705 -13.71 25.93 -0.53
C PRO A 705 -12.33 25.98 -1.21
N SER A 706 -11.98 27.08 -1.88
CA SER A 706 -10.64 27.30 -2.45
C SER A 706 -9.55 27.46 -1.38
N LEU A 707 -9.94 27.72 -0.12
CA LEU A 707 -9.00 27.73 1.00
C LEU A 707 -8.41 26.33 1.29
N VAL A 708 -8.99 25.23 0.81
CA VAL A 708 -8.41 23.88 0.97
C VAL A 708 -7.00 23.79 0.33
N PRO A 709 -6.83 23.97 -1.00
CA PRO A 709 -5.49 23.95 -1.61
C PRO A 709 -4.56 25.05 -1.06
N ALA A 710 -5.08 26.24 -0.74
CA ALA A 710 -4.31 27.33 -0.14
C ALA A 710 -3.72 26.96 1.24
N LEU A 711 -4.54 26.46 2.16
CA LEU A 711 -4.12 26.11 3.52
C LEU A 711 -3.17 24.90 3.54
N LEU A 712 -3.33 23.97 2.60
CA LEU A 712 -2.39 22.86 2.40
C LEU A 712 -1.04 23.35 1.86
N PHE A 713 -1.04 24.30 0.91
CA PHE A 713 0.16 24.98 0.47
C PHE A 713 0.86 25.73 1.62
N LEU A 714 0.13 26.52 2.42
CA LEU A 714 0.68 27.21 3.59
C LEU A 714 1.26 26.22 4.62
N ALA A 715 0.59 25.09 4.85
CA ALA A 715 1.08 24.01 5.71
C ALA A 715 2.43 23.46 5.20
N ASN A 716 2.57 23.23 3.90
CA ASN A 716 3.81 22.72 3.29
C ASN A 716 4.95 23.74 3.33
N ASN A 717 4.65 25.03 3.14
CA ASN A 717 5.65 26.10 3.28
C ASN A 717 6.16 26.23 4.71
N LEU A 718 5.26 26.15 5.69
CA LEU A 718 5.63 26.27 7.11
C LEU A 718 6.60 25.15 7.56
N ARG A 719 6.52 23.95 6.96
CA ARG A 719 7.48 22.84 7.19
C ARG A 719 8.86 23.10 6.57
N THR A 720 8.96 23.98 5.58
CA THR A 720 10.19 24.16 4.79
C THR A 720 11.13 25.16 5.47
N ASP A 721 12.15 24.62 6.14
CA ASP A 721 13.00 25.20 7.20
C ASP A 721 13.91 26.41 6.82
N LYS A 722 13.66 27.11 5.70
CA LYS A 722 14.62 28.11 5.12
C LYS A 722 14.00 29.35 4.45
N GLN A 723 12.70 29.60 4.60
CA GLN A 723 12.00 30.72 3.94
C GLN A 723 11.82 31.93 4.90
N PRO A 724 12.16 33.18 4.50
CA PRO A 724 11.91 34.37 5.33
C PRO A 724 10.41 34.72 5.48
N GLY A 725 9.51 34.02 4.79
CA GLY A 725 8.06 34.24 4.82
C GLY A 725 7.29 33.54 5.95
N GLN A 726 7.92 32.73 6.81
CA GLN A 726 7.20 31.95 7.84
C GLN A 726 6.33 32.81 8.78
N GLY A 727 6.79 34.02 9.15
CA GLY A 727 5.99 34.97 9.94
C GLY A 727 4.73 35.48 9.21
N ALA A 728 4.82 35.69 7.89
CA ALA A 728 3.67 36.05 7.06
C ALA A 728 2.66 34.89 6.98
N VAL A 729 3.13 33.64 6.86
CA VAL A 729 2.28 32.44 6.87
C VAL A 729 1.49 32.35 8.19
N ILE A 730 2.14 32.51 9.35
CA ILE A 730 1.44 32.49 10.65
C ILE A 730 0.39 33.61 10.75
N LYS A 731 0.68 34.80 10.22
CA LYS A 731 -0.26 35.94 10.21
C LYS A 731 -1.50 35.68 9.33
N ILE A 732 -1.31 35.11 8.14
CA ILE A 732 -2.41 34.69 7.26
C ILE A 732 -3.27 33.62 7.97
N LEU A 733 -2.63 32.61 8.57
CA LEU A 733 -3.33 31.56 9.31
C LEU A 733 -4.12 32.11 10.52
N GLN A 734 -3.62 33.12 11.22
CA GLN A 734 -4.36 33.79 12.31
C GLN A 734 -5.66 34.44 11.82
N LEU A 735 -5.63 35.10 10.66
CA LEU A 735 -6.80 35.79 10.10
C LEU A 735 -7.86 34.79 9.57
N ILE A 736 -7.43 33.67 8.96
CA ILE A 736 -8.34 32.64 8.43
C ILE A 736 -8.91 31.75 9.55
N LEU A 737 -8.09 31.34 10.53
CA LEU A 737 -8.52 30.42 11.60
C LEU A 737 -9.33 31.12 12.70
N ARG A 738 -9.28 32.45 12.78
CA ARG A 738 -9.96 33.26 13.81
C ARG A 738 -10.57 34.53 13.17
N PRO A 739 -11.55 34.38 12.26
CA PRO A 739 -12.20 35.52 11.63
C PRO A 739 -12.93 36.36 12.68
N ASN A 740 -12.89 37.68 12.54
CA ASN A 740 -13.54 38.60 13.49
C ASN A 740 -15.06 38.67 13.29
N SER A 741 -15.54 38.36 12.10
CA SER A 741 -16.95 38.35 11.69
C SER A 741 -17.08 37.46 10.45
N ILE A 742 -18.01 36.50 10.49
CA ILE A 742 -18.32 35.58 9.39
C ILE A 742 -19.80 35.20 9.49
N SER A 743 -20.47 34.90 8.37
CA SER A 743 -21.87 34.45 8.39
C SER A 743 -21.99 33.04 9.00
N ASN A 744 -23.19 32.65 9.44
CA ASN A 744 -23.39 31.30 10.00
C ASN A 744 -23.11 30.20 8.97
N GLU A 745 -23.47 30.43 7.69
CA GLU A 745 -23.26 29.49 6.59
C GLU A 745 -21.80 29.42 6.15
N ALA A 746 -21.12 30.57 6.06
CA ALA A 746 -19.68 30.59 5.83
C ALA A 746 -18.91 29.98 7.03
N SER A 747 -19.43 30.05 8.26
CA SER A 747 -18.85 29.40 9.44
C SER A 747 -18.96 27.86 9.40
N THR A 748 -20.10 27.30 8.99
CA THR A 748 -20.25 25.85 8.82
C THR A 748 -19.42 25.33 7.64
N MET A 749 -19.33 26.09 6.55
CA MET A 749 -18.44 25.78 5.44
C MET A 749 -16.97 25.90 5.84
N LEU A 750 -16.59 26.90 6.66
CA LEU A 750 -15.23 27.04 7.20
C LEU A 750 -14.86 25.85 8.07
N SER A 751 -15.75 25.40 8.97
CA SER A 751 -15.54 24.17 9.73
C SER A 751 -15.34 22.96 8.81
N SER A 752 -16.07 22.86 7.70
CA SER A 752 -15.90 21.80 6.69
C SER A 752 -14.51 21.85 6.04
N VAL A 753 -14.03 23.02 5.66
CA VAL A 753 -12.65 23.23 5.15
C VAL A 753 -11.60 22.92 6.22
N LEU A 754 -11.81 23.35 7.46
CA LEU A 754 -10.88 23.09 8.56
C LEU A 754 -10.84 21.60 8.93
N ASN A 755 -11.94 20.86 8.82
CA ASN A 755 -11.93 19.40 8.93
C ASN A 755 -10.96 18.79 7.90
N ILE A 756 -10.94 19.28 6.66
CA ILE A 756 -10.02 18.78 5.62
C ILE A 756 -8.54 19.07 5.97
N VAL A 757 -8.22 20.29 6.42
CA VAL A 757 -6.81 20.74 6.53
C VAL A 757 -6.21 20.68 7.93
N ALA A 758 -6.99 20.39 8.98
CA ALA A 758 -6.54 20.49 10.37
C ALA A 758 -5.32 19.60 10.70
N LYS A 759 -5.31 18.31 10.33
CA LYS A 759 -4.17 17.41 10.64
C LYS A 759 -2.88 17.81 9.90
N PRO A 760 -2.89 18.13 8.58
CA PRO A 760 -1.74 18.73 7.90
C PRO A 760 -1.23 20.02 8.56
N LEU A 761 -2.12 20.93 8.95
CA LEU A 761 -1.78 22.20 9.63
C LEU A 761 -1.20 21.99 11.03
N GLU A 762 -1.78 21.10 11.85
CA GLU A 762 -1.26 20.80 13.19
C GLU A 762 0.18 20.31 13.11
N LEU A 763 0.48 19.34 12.23
CA LEU A 763 1.83 18.81 12.05
C LEU A 763 2.82 19.92 11.66
N SER A 764 2.41 20.81 10.74
CA SER A 764 3.23 21.95 10.32
C SER A 764 3.46 22.97 11.44
N LEU A 765 2.41 23.33 12.17
CA LEU A 765 2.46 24.25 13.32
C LEU A 765 3.35 23.70 14.44
N ARG A 766 3.23 22.40 14.77
CA ARG A 766 4.09 21.72 15.75
C ARG A 766 5.54 21.62 15.28
N SER A 767 5.79 21.42 13.97
CA SER A 767 7.14 21.48 13.41
C SER A 767 7.76 22.86 13.58
N TYR A 768 7.01 23.91 13.24
CA TYR A 768 7.46 25.30 13.41
C TYR A 768 7.68 25.68 14.89
N GLN A 769 6.82 25.21 15.81
CA GLN A 769 7.01 25.42 17.25
C GLN A 769 8.30 24.75 17.79
N ARG A 770 8.73 23.62 17.19
CA ARG A 770 10.02 22.98 17.51
C ARG A 770 11.21 23.76 16.94
N GLN A 771 11.07 24.36 15.75
CA GLN A 771 12.08 25.23 15.13
C GLN A 771 12.23 26.57 15.87
N VAL A 772 11.12 27.16 16.32
CA VAL A 772 11.07 28.47 17.01
C VAL A 772 10.33 28.35 18.37
N PRO A 773 10.97 27.78 19.41
CA PRO A 773 10.33 27.58 20.73
C PRO A 773 9.89 28.87 21.45
N ALA A 774 10.40 30.03 21.02
CA ALA A 774 10.04 31.33 21.57
C ALA A 774 8.68 31.87 21.06
N SER A 775 8.08 31.28 20.02
CA SER A 775 6.83 31.76 19.45
C SER A 775 5.62 31.38 20.31
N GLN A 776 4.94 32.39 20.86
CA GLN A 776 3.67 32.22 21.59
C GLN A 776 2.44 32.21 20.65
N GLU A 777 2.64 32.47 19.36
CA GLU A 777 1.58 32.66 18.37
C GLU A 777 0.96 31.36 17.86
N VAL A 778 1.62 30.22 18.09
CA VAL A 778 1.20 28.90 17.58
C VAL A 778 0.10 28.27 18.44
N GLU A 779 0.19 28.40 19.76
CA GLU A 779 -0.73 27.77 20.72
C GLU A 779 -2.20 28.23 20.56
N PRO A 780 -2.52 29.51 20.26
CA PRO A 780 -3.88 29.92 19.91
C PRO A 780 -4.44 29.27 18.64
N LEU A 781 -3.59 28.96 17.65
CA LEU A 781 -4.00 28.30 16.40
C LEU A 781 -4.29 26.82 16.62
N LEU A 782 -3.42 26.13 17.36
CA LEU A 782 -3.64 24.74 17.77
C LEU A 782 -4.93 24.59 18.58
N ARG A 783 -5.27 25.58 19.42
CA ARG A 783 -6.55 25.60 20.16
C ARG A 783 -7.76 25.76 19.25
N ALA A 784 -7.67 26.60 18.20
CA ALA A 784 -8.76 26.77 17.22
C ALA A 784 -8.98 25.52 16.36
N LEU A 785 -7.93 24.76 16.05
CA LEU A 785 -8.02 23.52 15.27
C LEU A 785 -8.53 22.30 16.07
N LYS A 786 -8.53 22.35 17.41
CA LYS A 786 -8.73 21.18 18.29
C LYS A 786 -10.00 20.36 17.99
N GLU A 787 -11.12 21.03 17.70
CA GLU A 787 -12.41 20.34 17.46
C GLU A 787 -12.44 19.64 16.10
N ASN A 788 -11.86 20.30 15.09
CA ASN A 788 -11.74 19.79 13.71
C ASN A 788 -10.74 18.63 13.63
N LEU A 789 -9.66 18.64 14.43
CA LEU A 789 -8.65 17.56 14.48
C LEU A 789 -9.26 16.18 14.78
N ALA A 790 -10.20 16.12 15.72
CA ALA A 790 -10.92 14.89 16.08
C ALA A 790 -11.86 14.37 14.98
N VAL A 791 -11.98 15.09 13.86
CA VAL A 791 -12.80 14.74 12.69
C VAL A 791 -11.94 14.70 11.41
N SER A 792 -10.70 15.20 11.42
CA SER A 792 -9.98 15.58 10.20
C SER A 792 -9.62 14.41 9.28
N SER A 793 -9.14 13.30 9.84
CA SER A 793 -8.70 12.12 9.07
C SER A 793 -9.17 10.83 9.73
N ARG A 794 -9.76 9.91 8.94
CA ARG A 794 -9.96 8.51 9.32
C ARG A 794 -9.09 7.62 8.46
N THR A 795 -7.80 7.58 8.80
CA THR A 795 -6.79 6.76 8.15
C THR A 795 -6.35 5.61 9.06
N GLY A 796 -5.75 4.56 8.49
CA GLY A 796 -5.15 3.47 9.26
C GLY A 796 -3.83 3.83 9.97
N GLY A 797 -3.39 5.09 9.87
CA GLY A 797 -2.19 5.58 10.54
C GLY A 797 -2.44 5.83 12.03
N ALA A 798 -1.42 5.59 12.85
CA ALA A 798 -1.50 5.83 14.28
C ALA A 798 -1.25 7.30 14.65
N ASP A 799 -1.83 7.74 15.75
CA ASP A 799 -1.54 9.07 16.30
C ASP A 799 -0.18 9.10 17.03
N HIS A 800 0.38 10.29 17.23
CA HIS A 800 1.74 10.46 17.75
C HIS A 800 1.95 9.76 19.11
N SER A 801 0.96 9.82 19.99
CA SER A 801 0.95 9.16 21.30
C SER A 801 0.79 7.64 21.21
N GLU A 802 0.03 7.12 20.25
CA GLU A 802 -0.05 5.67 20.00
C GLU A 802 1.31 5.13 19.54
N LEU A 803 1.95 5.85 18.60
CA LEU A 803 3.28 5.50 18.10
C LEU A 803 4.34 5.56 19.21
N GLU A 804 4.34 6.62 20.04
CA GLU A 804 5.24 6.76 21.20
C GLU A 804 5.04 5.60 22.20
N ASN A 805 3.80 5.21 22.49
CA ASN A 805 3.50 4.07 23.36
C ASN A 805 4.01 2.73 22.79
N TRP A 806 3.99 2.53 21.46
CA TRP A 806 4.48 1.28 20.85
C TRP A 806 5.99 1.28 20.61
N THR A 807 6.63 2.43 20.43
CA THR A 807 8.09 2.54 20.24
C THR A 807 8.85 2.76 21.55
N GLY A 808 8.16 3.15 22.62
CA GLY A 808 8.74 3.39 23.94
C GLY A 808 9.43 2.17 24.55
N THR A 809 10.57 2.40 25.18
CA THR A 809 11.36 1.36 25.87
C THR A 809 10.82 1.09 27.27
N HIS A 810 9.68 0.38 27.36
CA HIS A 810 9.17 -0.07 28.66
C HIS A 810 10.08 -1.13 29.28
N HIS A 811 10.77 -0.75 30.36
CA HIS A 811 11.72 -1.58 31.10
C HIS A 811 11.00 -2.57 32.04
N ASN A 812 10.32 -3.57 31.50
CA ASN A 812 9.96 -4.75 32.30
C ASN A 812 11.21 -5.62 32.50
N GLY A 813 11.45 -6.08 33.74
CA GLY A 813 12.72 -6.66 34.21
C GLY A 813 13.12 -8.04 33.65
N SER A 814 12.58 -8.45 32.50
CA SER A 814 13.08 -9.54 31.67
C SER A 814 13.61 -8.92 30.38
N GLY A 815 14.85 -9.23 29.99
CA GLY A 815 15.65 -8.49 28.99
C GLY A 815 15.19 -8.55 27.52
N SER A 816 13.91 -8.27 27.28
CA SER A 816 13.32 -8.08 25.96
C SER A 816 13.61 -6.67 25.44
N VAL A 817 13.98 -6.57 24.17
CA VAL A 817 14.28 -5.29 23.52
C VAL A 817 12.97 -4.50 23.34
N GLY A 818 12.83 -3.41 24.09
CA GLY A 818 11.70 -2.48 23.95
C GLY A 818 11.62 -1.84 22.57
N GLY A 819 10.40 -1.60 22.09
CA GLY A 819 10.11 -1.04 20.77
C GLY A 819 9.01 -1.79 20.02
N LEU A 820 8.64 -1.30 18.84
CA LEU A 820 7.46 -1.73 18.07
C LEU A 820 7.38 -3.25 17.83
N TYR A 821 8.53 -3.91 17.64
CA TYR A 821 8.62 -5.35 17.48
C TYR A 821 8.18 -6.14 18.73
N GLY A 822 8.58 -5.67 19.92
CA GLY A 822 8.14 -6.24 21.20
C GLY A 822 6.66 -5.97 21.48
N ALA A 823 6.18 -4.77 21.13
CA ALA A 823 4.78 -4.40 21.28
C ALA A 823 3.84 -5.31 20.45
N ILE A 824 4.23 -5.68 19.23
CA ILE A 824 3.45 -6.61 18.38
C ILE A 824 3.43 -8.03 18.94
N ARG A 825 4.56 -8.52 19.46
CA ARG A 825 4.60 -9.84 20.12
C ARG A 825 3.67 -9.88 21.33
N HIS A 826 3.71 -8.84 22.17
CA HIS A 826 2.82 -8.69 23.32
C HIS A 826 1.34 -8.63 22.89
N THR A 827 1.01 -7.95 21.80
CA THR A 827 -0.35 -7.97 21.23
C THR A 827 -0.79 -9.36 20.80
N VAL A 828 0.07 -10.14 20.12
CA VAL A 828 -0.24 -11.54 19.76
C VAL A 828 -0.41 -12.41 21.01
N GLN A 829 0.45 -12.25 22.02
CA GLN A 829 0.36 -12.96 23.30
C GLN A 829 -0.97 -12.69 24.01
N ASN A 830 -1.38 -11.42 24.09
CA ASN A 830 -2.65 -11.02 24.72
C ASN A 830 -3.87 -11.55 23.95
N LEU A 831 -3.84 -11.54 22.62
CA LEU A 831 -4.91 -12.09 21.78
C LEU A 831 -5.03 -13.61 21.95
N VAL A 832 -3.91 -14.34 22.02
CA VAL A 832 -3.89 -15.79 22.24
C VAL A 832 -4.40 -16.15 23.64
N GLN A 833 -3.95 -15.44 24.68
CA GLN A 833 -4.44 -15.64 26.05
C GLN A 833 -5.93 -15.32 26.18
N TRP A 834 -6.40 -14.21 25.60
CA TRP A 834 -7.81 -13.84 25.63
C TRP A 834 -8.69 -14.86 24.91
N ALA A 835 -8.26 -15.34 23.74
CA ALA A 835 -8.97 -16.35 22.95
C ALA A 835 -9.08 -17.73 23.61
N GLN A 836 -8.37 -17.99 24.71
CA GLN A 836 -8.49 -19.21 25.53
C GLN A 836 -9.56 -19.12 26.63
N HIS A 837 -10.04 -17.92 26.96
CA HIS A 837 -11.10 -17.74 27.95
C HIS A 837 -12.48 -18.00 27.36
N SER A 838 -13.38 -18.58 28.16
CA SER A 838 -14.76 -18.84 27.75
C SER A 838 -15.50 -17.54 27.38
N PRO A 839 -16.41 -17.55 26.38
CA PRO A 839 -16.99 -16.32 25.82
C PRO A 839 -17.65 -15.35 26.80
N GLY A 840 -18.21 -15.84 27.91
CA GLY A 840 -18.99 -15.04 28.86
C GLY A 840 -18.22 -14.42 30.03
N ASN A 841 -16.88 -14.41 30.06
CA ASN A 841 -16.14 -13.85 31.20
C ASN A 841 -14.81 -13.18 30.81
N GLY A 842 -14.88 -11.91 30.39
CA GLY A 842 -13.70 -11.06 30.17
C GLY A 842 -13.93 -9.94 29.16
N VAL A 843 -13.54 -8.72 29.54
CA VAL A 843 -13.44 -7.55 28.65
C VAL A 843 -12.61 -7.91 27.41
N PRO A 844 -12.97 -7.46 26.19
CA PRO A 844 -12.20 -7.74 24.97
C PRO A 844 -10.72 -7.32 25.08
N ALA A 845 -9.84 -8.13 24.49
CA ALA A 845 -8.40 -7.83 24.46
C ALA A 845 -8.14 -6.48 23.77
N THR A 846 -7.38 -5.61 24.42
CA THR A 846 -7.09 -4.26 23.90
C THR A 846 -6.30 -4.34 22.59
N TYR A 847 -6.98 -4.11 21.47
CA TYR A 847 -6.43 -4.30 20.12
C TYR A 847 -6.77 -3.12 19.20
N THR A 848 -5.83 -2.77 18.33
CA THR A 848 -6.08 -1.90 17.18
C THR A 848 -5.20 -2.36 16.02
N HIS A 849 -5.81 -2.60 14.86
CA HIS A 849 -5.08 -3.04 13.68
C HIS A 849 -4.12 -1.96 13.14
N ARG A 850 -4.25 -0.68 13.56
CA ARG A 850 -3.26 0.38 13.27
C ARG A 850 -1.84 -0.02 13.64
N GLN A 851 -1.64 -0.78 14.72
CA GLN A 851 -0.32 -1.26 15.11
C GLN A 851 0.32 -2.16 14.05
N VAL A 852 -0.49 -2.99 13.38
CA VAL A 852 -0.05 -3.86 12.27
C VAL A 852 0.25 -3.03 11.02
N LEU A 853 -0.63 -2.08 10.67
CA LEU A 853 -0.45 -1.19 9.52
C LEU A 853 0.81 -0.31 9.67
N VAL A 854 1.03 0.28 10.84
CA VAL A 854 2.24 1.08 11.13
C VAL A 854 3.49 0.21 11.12
N ALA A 855 3.42 -1.04 11.62
CA ALA A 855 4.53 -1.96 11.52
C ALA A 855 4.86 -2.38 10.08
N LEU A 856 3.84 -2.52 9.22
CA LEU A 856 4.04 -2.71 7.78
C LEU A 856 4.73 -1.51 7.13
N GLN A 857 4.32 -0.29 7.49
CA GLN A 857 4.89 0.94 6.95
C GLN A 857 6.34 1.19 7.42
N ILE A 858 6.65 1.00 8.71
CA ILE A 858 7.97 1.30 9.30
C ILE A 858 8.96 0.14 9.12
N CYS A 859 8.55 -1.09 9.40
CA CYS A 859 9.45 -2.25 9.39
C CYS A 859 9.48 -2.99 8.05
N GLY A 860 8.43 -2.86 7.23
CA GLY A 860 8.22 -3.63 6.01
C GLY A 860 7.75 -5.07 6.26
N ALA A 861 6.98 -5.62 5.31
CA ALA A 861 6.30 -6.91 5.44
C ALA A 861 7.21 -8.07 5.90
N LYS A 862 8.44 -8.19 5.36
CA LYS A 862 9.38 -9.27 5.73
C LYS A 862 9.80 -9.22 7.21
N ARG A 863 10.07 -8.02 7.76
CA ARG A 863 10.48 -7.89 9.17
C ARG A 863 9.31 -8.15 10.11
N LEU A 864 8.11 -7.70 9.75
CA LEU A 864 6.89 -7.97 10.50
C LEU A 864 6.53 -9.46 10.47
N LEU A 865 6.59 -10.11 9.31
CA LEU A 865 6.37 -11.54 9.19
C LEU A 865 7.34 -12.34 10.06
N SER A 866 8.64 -11.99 10.05
CA SER A 866 9.63 -12.58 10.97
C SER A 866 9.36 -12.30 12.46
N ALA A 867 8.57 -11.27 12.80
CA ALA A 867 8.06 -11.06 14.16
C ALA A 867 6.98 -12.09 14.51
N LEU A 868 5.96 -12.18 13.66
CA LEU A 868 4.81 -13.04 13.83
C LEU A 868 5.21 -14.53 13.85
N LEU A 869 6.07 -14.97 12.94
CA LEU A 869 6.54 -16.35 12.86
C LEU A 869 7.36 -16.78 14.08
N LYS A 870 8.21 -15.90 14.62
CA LYS A 870 8.99 -16.20 15.84
C LYS A 870 8.10 -16.31 17.07
N GLU A 871 7.09 -15.44 17.19
CA GLU A 871 6.11 -15.55 18.27
C GLU A 871 5.24 -16.80 18.12
N LEU A 872 4.79 -17.10 16.90
CA LEU A 872 4.01 -18.29 16.58
C LEU A 872 4.76 -19.59 16.93
N LYS A 873 6.08 -19.66 16.66
CA LYS A 873 6.93 -20.76 17.11
C LYS A 873 6.95 -20.86 18.64
N THR A 874 7.18 -19.75 19.35
CA THR A 874 7.19 -19.71 20.82
C THR A 874 5.85 -20.13 21.43
N GLN A 875 4.71 -19.67 20.88
CA GLN A 875 3.38 -20.09 21.33
C GLN A 875 3.08 -21.56 21.02
N THR A 876 3.61 -22.09 19.91
CA THR A 876 3.48 -23.52 19.57
C THR A 876 4.28 -24.38 20.55
N GLU A 877 5.51 -23.98 20.89
CA GLU A 877 6.35 -24.63 21.91
C GLU A 877 5.71 -24.55 23.32
N ALA A 878 4.97 -23.48 23.62
CA ALA A 878 4.19 -23.32 24.85
C ALA A 878 2.85 -24.10 24.89
N GLY A 879 2.50 -24.85 23.82
CA GLY A 879 1.27 -25.63 23.73
C GLY A 879 0.05 -24.88 23.19
N ASN A 880 0.16 -23.58 22.91
CA ASN A 880 -0.94 -22.71 22.46
C ASN A 880 -1.12 -22.70 20.92
N GLY A 881 -0.48 -23.64 20.21
CA GLY A 881 -0.31 -23.60 18.75
C GLY A 881 -1.60 -23.35 17.97
N SER A 882 -2.67 -24.14 18.19
CA SER A 882 -3.90 -24.07 17.38
C SER A 882 -4.54 -22.67 17.36
N VAL A 883 -4.62 -22.02 18.52
CA VAL A 883 -5.12 -20.65 18.69
C VAL A 883 -4.14 -19.62 18.15
N ALA A 884 -2.83 -19.80 18.37
CA ALA A 884 -1.81 -18.90 17.85
C ALA A 884 -1.77 -18.86 16.31
N TYR A 885 -1.90 -20.02 15.64
CA TYR A 885 -2.03 -20.07 14.18
C TYR A 885 -3.30 -19.35 13.71
N ASP A 886 -4.43 -19.45 14.42
CA ASP A 886 -5.67 -18.76 14.06
C ASP A 886 -5.51 -17.22 14.17
N VAL A 887 -4.97 -16.74 15.29
CA VAL A 887 -4.65 -15.30 15.50
C VAL A 887 -3.72 -14.77 14.41
N VAL A 888 -2.63 -15.47 14.09
CA VAL A 888 -1.66 -15.01 13.07
C VAL A 888 -2.24 -15.14 11.65
N THR A 889 -3.05 -16.16 11.37
CA THR A 889 -3.77 -16.26 10.09
C THR A 889 -4.73 -15.08 9.91
N ALA A 890 -5.52 -14.74 10.94
CA ALA A 890 -6.42 -13.59 10.90
C ALA A 890 -5.68 -12.25 10.72
N ILE A 891 -4.49 -12.07 11.32
CA ILE A 891 -3.65 -10.87 11.10
C ILE A 891 -3.14 -10.76 9.65
N ILE A 892 -2.81 -11.89 9.00
CA ILE A 892 -2.29 -11.91 7.63
C ILE A 892 -3.41 -11.82 6.58
N CYS A 893 -4.58 -12.38 6.87
CA CYS A 893 -5.77 -12.33 6.02
C CYS A 893 -6.63 -11.07 6.23
N ALA A 894 -6.28 -10.22 7.21
CA ALA A 894 -7.00 -8.98 7.50
C ALA A 894 -6.99 -8.02 6.29
N PRO A 895 -8.10 -7.29 6.04
CA PRO A 895 -8.15 -6.29 4.98
C PRO A 895 -7.21 -5.12 5.30
N ASP A 896 -6.44 -4.69 4.29
CA ASP A 896 -5.57 -3.53 4.36
C ASP A 896 -6.21 -2.35 3.62
N VAL A 897 -6.33 -1.23 4.34
CA VAL A 897 -6.90 0.06 3.93
C VAL A 897 -6.31 0.61 2.62
N HIS A 898 -5.05 0.26 2.32
CA HIS A 898 -4.32 0.70 1.13
C HIS A 898 -4.33 -0.30 -0.03
N ASN A 899 -4.97 -1.46 0.14
CA ASN A 899 -4.72 -2.65 -0.68
C ASN A 899 -5.93 -3.12 -1.50
N THR A 900 -7.02 -2.35 -1.50
CA THR A 900 -8.23 -2.63 -2.30
C THR A 900 -7.91 -2.65 -3.80
N PRO A 901 -8.18 -3.75 -4.52
CA PRO A 901 -7.91 -3.81 -5.95
C PRO A 901 -8.91 -2.95 -6.73
N VAL A 902 -8.46 -1.86 -7.34
CA VAL A 902 -9.22 -1.12 -8.35
C VAL A 902 -8.98 -1.74 -9.73
N THR A 903 -9.44 -2.98 -9.89
CA THR A 903 -9.53 -3.71 -11.17
C THR A 903 -10.62 -4.77 -11.06
N ASP A 904 -11.86 -4.40 -11.32
CA ASP A 904 -12.85 -5.35 -11.84
C ASP A 904 -12.47 -5.62 -13.31
N ASP A 905 -11.55 -6.56 -13.54
CA ASP A 905 -11.17 -7.05 -14.88
C ASP A 905 -12.29 -7.86 -15.57
N ASN A 906 -13.52 -7.81 -15.04
CA ASN A 906 -14.66 -8.66 -15.38
C ASN A 906 -15.91 -7.90 -15.88
N ASP A 907 -15.85 -6.59 -16.14
CA ASP A 907 -16.96 -5.90 -16.82
C ASP A 907 -16.82 -6.01 -18.36
N PRO A 908 -17.69 -6.79 -19.05
CA PRO A 908 -17.66 -6.93 -20.51
C PRO A 908 -18.05 -5.66 -21.28
N SER A 909 -18.54 -4.60 -20.61
CA SER A 909 -18.79 -3.29 -21.23
C SER A 909 -17.49 -2.62 -21.70
N SER A 910 -16.38 -2.89 -21.01
CA SER A 910 -15.05 -2.29 -21.24
C SER A 910 -14.44 -2.63 -22.61
N ALA A 911 -14.94 -3.65 -23.29
CA ALA A 911 -14.45 -4.11 -24.59
C ALA A 911 -15.03 -3.36 -25.82
N ARG A 912 -15.95 -2.40 -25.64
CA ARG A 912 -16.68 -1.76 -26.76
C ARG A 912 -16.53 -0.24 -26.92
N GLY A 913 -15.72 0.42 -26.10
CA GLY A 913 -15.47 1.88 -26.15
C GLY A 913 -14.09 2.31 -26.68
N GLY A 914 -13.36 1.42 -27.37
CA GLY A 914 -11.93 1.60 -27.68
C GLY A 914 -11.60 2.25 -29.03
N GLY A 915 -12.05 3.48 -29.28
CA GLY A 915 -11.57 4.33 -30.39
C GLY A 915 -10.54 5.36 -29.92
N ASP A 916 -9.41 5.46 -30.61
CA ASP A 916 -8.46 6.60 -30.58
C ASP A 916 -7.76 7.00 -29.24
N ALA A 917 -7.55 6.06 -28.30
CA ALA A 917 -6.81 6.31 -27.05
C ALA A 917 -5.51 5.48 -26.87
N ALA A 918 -4.75 5.24 -27.94
CA ALA A 918 -3.58 4.35 -27.93
C ALA A 918 -2.21 5.05 -27.83
N ASN A 919 -1.91 5.76 -26.71
CA ASN A 919 -0.51 6.11 -26.37
C ASN A 919 -0.26 6.60 -24.92
N HIS A 920 -0.94 6.03 -23.91
CA HIS A 920 -0.57 6.22 -22.51
C HIS A 920 -0.06 4.92 -21.87
N THR A 921 1.26 4.79 -21.78
CA THR A 921 1.90 3.77 -20.96
C THR A 921 1.61 4.05 -19.49
N ILE A 922 0.59 3.40 -18.93
CA ILE A 922 0.31 3.42 -17.50
C ILE A 922 1.52 2.83 -16.78
N THR A 923 2.35 3.68 -16.18
CA THR A 923 3.38 3.26 -15.24
C THR A 923 2.71 2.64 -14.03
N LYS A 924 2.63 1.30 -13.99
CA LYS A 924 2.18 0.56 -12.82
C LYS A 924 3.07 0.93 -11.64
N LYS A 925 2.57 1.78 -10.72
CA LYS A 925 3.23 2.08 -9.45
C LYS A 925 3.53 0.77 -8.74
N GLN A 926 4.74 0.61 -8.20
CA GLN A 926 5.12 -0.63 -7.53
C GLN A 926 4.27 -0.80 -6.26
N ARG A 927 3.39 -1.82 -6.25
CA ARG A 927 2.60 -2.18 -5.06
C ARG A 927 3.57 -2.60 -3.95
N ARG A 928 3.36 -2.09 -2.72
CA ARG A 928 4.12 -2.54 -1.54
C ARG A 928 3.81 -4.03 -1.30
N ILE A 929 4.85 -4.83 -1.04
CA ILE A 929 4.71 -6.29 -0.84
C ILE A 929 3.82 -6.54 0.39
N THR A 930 2.77 -7.33 0.21
CA THR A 930 1.79 -7.68 1.25
C THR A 930 2.34 -8.76 2.21
N LEU A 931 1.71 -8.95 3.38
CA LEU A 931 2.08 -10.05 4.28
C LEU A 931 1.88 -11.44 3.64
N ARG A 932 0.81 -11.62 2.85
CA ARG A 932 0.55 -12.87 2.11
C ARG A 932 1.63 -13.14 1.07
N GLU A 933 2.03 -12.14 0.29
CA GLU A 933 3.13 -12.27 -0.68
C GLU A 933 4.47 -12.55 0.01
N ALA A 934 4.77 -11.85 1.12
CA ALA A 934 5.97 -12.11 1.91
C ALA A 934 6.00 -13.55 2.46
N LEU A 935 4.86 -14.06 2.95
CA LEU A 935 4.71 -15.42 3.44
C LEU A 935 4.86 -16.45 2.31
N LYS A 936 4.30 -16.18 1.14
CA LYS A 936 4.50 -17.02 -0.05
C LYS A 936 5.98 -17.11 -0.41
N PHE A 937 6.72 -16.00 -0.44
CA PHE A 937 8.16 -16.03 -0.71
C PHE A 937 8.96 -16.79 0.36
N GLU A 938 8.65 -16.67 1.65
CA GLU A 938 9.32 -17.48 2.68
C GLU A 938 8.95 -18.97 2.60
N ALA A 939 7.71 -19.29 2.20
CA ALA A 939 7.28 -20.67 1.99
C ALA A 939 7.88 -21.30 0.72
N GLU A 940 8.09 -20.54 -0.36
CA GLU A 940 8.86 -20.99 -1.54
C GLU A 940 10.32 -21.31 -1.16
N GLU A 941 10.89 -20.60 -0.18
CA GLU A 941 12.23 -20.85 0.35
C GLU A 941 12.30 -21.88 1.49
N PHE A 942 11.22 -22.62 1.80
CA PHE A 942 11.15 -23.52 2.96
C PHE A 942 12.30 -24.53 3.06
N LYS A 943 12.79 -25.06 1.92
CA LYS A 943 13.93 -26.00 1.86
C LYS A 943 15.25 -25.40 2.35
N LYS A 944 15.42 -24.07 2.30
CA LYS A 944 16.56 -23.37 2.91
C LYS A 944 16.39 -23.27 4.42
N ILE A 945 15.19 -22.87 4.85
CA ILE A 945 14.83 -22.72 6.27
C ILE A 945 14.95 -24.07 6.99
N GLN A 946 14.47 -25.15 6.40
CA GLN A 946 14.50 -26.51 6.95
C GLN A 946 15.92 -27.00 7.29
N LYS A 947 16.93 -26.58 6.50
CA LYS A 947 18.35 -26.91 6.74
C LYS A 947 18.95 -26.14 7.93
N SER A 948 18.33 -25.04 8.36
CA SER A 948 18.76 -24.23 9.51
C SER A 948 17.89 -24.43 10.77
N ASP A 949 16.58 -24.57 10.60
CA ASP A 949 15.59 -24.70 11.67
C ASP A 949 14.34 -25.43 11.13
N PRO A 950 14.20 -26.75 11.38
CA PRO A 950 13.11 -27.54 10.82
C PRO A 950 11.73 -27.14 11.38
N LEU A 951 11.66 -26.73 12.66
CA LEU A 951 10.42 -26.29 13.31
C LEU A 951 9.93 -24.96 12.72
N MET A 952 10.85 -24.05 12.39
CA MET A 952 10.53 -22.80 11.71
C MET A 952 9.99 -23.05 10.30
N ALA A 953 10.61 -23.96 9.53
CA ALA A 953 10.11 -24.32 8.20
C ALA A 953 8.69 -24.91 8.26
N GLU A 954 8.42 -25.78 9.24
CA GLU A 954 7.11 -26.39 9.47
C GLU A 954 6.06 -25.31 9.81
N THR A 955 6.45 -24.33 10.63
CA THR A 955 5.62 -23.19 11.00
C THR A 955 5.26 -22.31 9.80
N VAL A 956 6.24 -21.99 8.95
CA VAL A 956 6.04 -21.19 7.73
C VAL A 956 5.06 -21.87 6.78
N VAL A 957 5.26 -23.16 6.45
CA VAL A 957 4.39 -23.83 5.47
C VAL A 957 3.01 -24.15 6.03
N ARG A 958 2.89 -24.51 7.31
CA ARG A 958 1.56 -24.68 7.95
C ARG A 958 0.78 -23.36 7.94
N LEU A 959 1.42 -22.24 8.27
CA LEU A 959 0.79 -20.92 8.22
C LEU A 959 0.39 -20.54 6.78
N HIS A 960 1.28 -20.77 5.80
CA HIS A 960 0.97 -20.49 4.39
C HIS A 960 -0.22 -21.28 3.89
N ARG A 961 -0.29 -22.59 4.14
CA ARG A 961 -1.45 -23.43 3.78
C ARG A 961 -2.75 -22.93 4.41
N ARG A 962 -2.72 -22.50 5.69
CA ARG A 962 -3.90 -21.92 6.37
C ARG A 962 -4.32 -20.58 5.75
N VAL A 963 -3.38 -19.69 5.44
CA VAL A 963 -3.65 -18.39 4.78
C VAL A 963 -4.22 -18.57 3.38
N GLU A 964 -3.68 -19.49 2.57
CA GLU A 964 -4.19 -19.74 1.21
C GLU A 964 -5.59 -20.39 1.24
N ALA A 965 -5.84 -21.35 2.15
CA ALA A 965 -7.17 -21.92 2.33
C ALA A 965 -8.20 -20.87 2.78
N GLN A 966 -7.81 -19.98 3.70
CA GLN A 966 -8.67 -18.90 4.20
C GLN A 966 -9.00 -17.85 3.12
N MET A 967 -8.09 -17.64 2.16
CA MET A 967 -8.20 -16.64 1.08
C MET A 967 -8.50 -17.25 -0.30
N ALA A 968 -8.96 -18.50 -0.36
CA ALA A 968 -9.36 -19.16 -1.60
C ALA A 968 -10.68 -18.57 -2.13
N LEU A 969 -10.83 -18.48 -3.45
CA LEU A 969 -12.11 -18.14 -4.08
C LEU A 969 -13.05 -19.36 -4.02
N PRO A 970 -14.35 -19.20 -3.74
CA PRO A 970 -15.29 -20.30 -3.75
C PRO A 970 -15.38 -20.92 -5.16
N PRO A 971 -15.50 -22.26 -5.30
CA PRO A 971 -15.68 -22.89 -6.59
C PRO A 971 -17.01 -22.44 -7.22
N PRO A 972 -17.08 -22.23 -8.55
CA PRO A 972 -18.33 -21.89 -9.22
C PRO A 972 -19.36 -23.02 -9.04
N PRO A 973 -20.66 -22.70 -8.88
CA PRO A 973 -21.70 -23.71 -8.73
C PRO A 973 -21.72 -24.63 -9.97
N PRO A 974 -21.93 -25.95 -9.80
CA PRO A 974 -21.92 -26.89 -10.91
C PRO A 974 -23.05 -26.55 -11.90
N PRO A 975 -22.80 -26.67 -13.23
CA PRO A 975 -23.83 -26.40 -14.23
C PRO A 975 -25.01 -27.38 -14.06
N PRO A 976 -26.27 -26.91 -14.20
CA PRO A 976 -27.44 -27.76 -13.99
C PRO A 976 -27.46 -28.91 -15.00
N ALA A 977 -27.56 -30.14 -14.49
CA ALA A 977 -27.61 -31.35 -15.31
C ALA A 977 -28.85 -31.33 -16.23
N GLN A 978 -28.64 -31.52 -17.53
CA GLN A 978 -29.69 -31.50 -18.55
C GLN A 978 -30.59 -32.74 -18.49
N HIS A 979 -31.59 -32.75 -17.62
CA HIS A 979 -32.70 -33.69 -17.72
C HIS A 979 -33.70 -33.25 -18.80
N HIS A 980 -34.01 -34.18 -19.71
CA HIS A 980 -34.91 -33.95 -20.84
C HIS A 980 -36.36 -33.69 -20.39
N HIS A 981 -37.04 -32.81 -21.11
CA HIS A 981 -38.42 -32.38 -20.83
C HIS A 981 -39.47 -33.49 -20.92
N HIS A 982 -40.41 -33.47 -19.98
CA HIS A 982 -41.81 -33.83 -20.26
C HIS A 982 -42.77 -32.85 -19.57
N HIS A 983 -43.87 -32.53 -20.24
CA HIS A 983 -44.75 -31.41 -19.90
C HIS A 983 -45.49 -31.56 -18.54
N HIS A 984 -45.29 -30.60 -17.64
CA HIS A 984 -46.39 -30.05 -16.85
C HIS A 984 -46.22 -28.56 -16.50
N GLN A 985 -47.16 -27.78 -17.04
CA GLN A 985 -47.70 -26.47 -16.64
C GLN A 985 -46.86 -25.50 -15.77
N GLN A 986 -46.67 -24.28 -16.29
CA GLN A 986 -46.22 -23.10 -15.54
C GLN A 986 -47.30 -22.62 -14.55
N THR A 987 -47.08 -22.79 -13.24
CA THR A 987 -47.48 -21.84 -12.19
C THR A 987 -46.87 -22.23 -10.85
N MET A 988 -45.95 -21.41 -10.32
CA MET A 988 -45.56 -21.28 -8.90
C MET A 988 -44.20 -20.56 -8.83
N LEU A 989 -44.19 -19.24 -8.62
CA LEU A 989 -43.14 -18.51 -7.90
C LEU A 989 -43.60 -17.06 -7.65
N GLN A 990 -44.56 -16.90 -6.74
CA GLN A 990 -44.81 -15.63 -6.05
C GLN A 990 -45.50 -15.94 -4.72
N PRO A 991 -44.86 -15.70 -3.55
CA PRO A 991 -45.52 -15.72 -2.26
C PRO A 991 -45.99 -14.31 -1.87
N GLU A 992 -47.31 -14.13 -1.95
CA GLU A 992 -48.16 -13.35 -1.03
C GLU A 992 -47.76 -11.91 -0.66
N LEU A 993 -48.31 -10.97 -1.42
CA LEU A 993 -48.76 -9.68 -0.91
C LEU A 993 -50.24 -9.51 -1.32
N SER A 994 -51.07 -9.06 -0.37
CA SER A 994 -52.51 -8.71 -0.48
C SER A 994 -53.54 -9.75 0.02
N ALA A 995 -53.87 -9.65 1.31
CA ALA A 995 -55.12 -10.12 1.89
C ALA A 995 -55.99 -8.96 2.39
N LEU A 996 -56.56 -8.17 1.46
CA LEU A 996 -57.76 -7.32 1.64
C LEU A 996 -58.14 -6.77 0.26
N GLY A 997 -59.33 -7.12 -0.23
CA GLY A 997 -59.71 -6.87 -1.62
C GLY A 997 -60.56 -5.62 -1.83
N VAL A 998 -60.85 -5.30 -3.10
CA VAL A 998 -62.20 -5.09 -3.66
C VAL A 998 -62.13 -4.78 -5.17
N VAL A 999 -62.81 -5.62 -5.95
CA VAL A 999 -63.51 -5.38 -7.24
C VAL A 999 -62.90 -4.40 -8.28
N ALA A 1000 -62.28 -5.00 -9.30
CA ALA A 1000 -62.42 -4.80 -10.76
C ALA A 1000 -63.00 -3.50 -11.37
N GLY A 1001 -62.34 -3.07 -12.47
CA GLY A 1001 -62.91 -2.20 -13.52
C GLY A 1001 -62.00 -2.07 -14.75
N ASP A 1002 -62.44 -2.61 -15.89
CA ASP A 1002 -62.08 -2.41 -17.32
C ASP A 1002 -60.72 -1.75 -17.72
N ALA A 1003 -59.85 -2.30 -18.58
CA ALA A 1003 -59.96 -2.97 -19.89
C ALA A 1003 -59.72 -2.05 -21.13
N MET A 1004 -58.59 -2.32 -21.79
CA MET A 1004 -58.39 -2.40 -23.26
C MET A 1004 -58.04 -1.16 -24.10
N GLY A 1005 -57.07 -1.34 -25.02
CA GLY A 1005 -56.59 -0.36 -26.02
C GLY A 1005 -55.20 0.19 -25.68
N ASP A 1006 -54.20 0.28 -26.56
CA ASP A 1006 -54.21 0.07 -28.03
C ASP A 1006 -52.83 -0.42 -28.56
N SER A 1007 -52.70 -0.64 -29.87
CA SER A 1007 -51.69 -1.53 -30.47
C SER A 1007 -50.82 -0.96 -31.60
N MET A 1008 -49.61 -1.52 -31.72
CA MET A 1008 -48.77 -1.65 -32.94
C MET A 1008 -48.05 -0.44 -33.57
N MET A 1009 -47.11 -0.81 -34.46
CA MET A 1009 -46.31 -0.02 -35.42
C MET A 1009 -45.08 0.73 -34.85
N ASN A 1010 -43.91 0.78 -35.52
CA ASN A 1010 -43.54 0.23 -36.85
C ASN A 1010 -42.02 0.03 -36.99
N ALA A 1011 -41.55 -1.08 -37.59
CA ALA A 1011 -40.18 -1.22 -38.11
C ALA A 1011 -40.08 -2.39 -39.10
N ALA A 1012 -40.11 -2.12 -40.41
CA ALA A 1012 -39.96 -3.12 -41.46
C ALA A 1012 -39.22 -2.58 -42.71
N ALA A 1013 -38.11 -3.23 -43.08
CA ALA A 1013 -37.53 -3.33 -44.43
C ALA A 1013 -36.37 -4.36 -44.36
N VAL A 1014 -36.44 -5.60 -44.88
CA VAL A 1014 -36.43 -6.04 -46.31
C VAL A 1014 -35.01 -5.88 -46.91
N GLN A 1015 -34.16 -6.93 -46.98
CA GLN A 1015 -34.06 -8.03 -48.00
C GLN A 1015 -33.37 -7.60 -49.33
N VAL A 1016 -32.67 -8.45 -50.13
CA VAL A 1016 -32.38 -9.91 -50.12
C VAL A 1016 -31.09 -10.20 -50.95
N SER A 1017 -30.36 -11.32 -50.71
CA SER A 1017 -29.73 -12.25 -51.72
C SER A 1017 -28.66 -13.17 -51.08
N GLY A 1018 -28.56 -14.49 -51.33
CA GLY A 1018 -29.41 -15.44 -52.07
C GLY A 1018 -28.73 -16.82 -52.32
N SER A 1019 -29.50 -17.86 -52.68
CA SER A 1019 -29.12 -19.22 -53.21
C SER A 1019 -28.28 -20.18 -52.32
N ASP A 1020 -28.45 -21.53 -52.34
CA ASP A 1020 -29.47 -22.38 -52.98
C ASP A 1020 -29.66 -23.81 -52.35
N HIS A 1021 -30.94 -24.21 -52.28
CA HIS A 1021 -31.59 -25.49 -52.67
C HIS A 1021 -31.01 -26.93 -52.41
N HIS A 1022 -31.80 -27.68 -51.62
CA HIS A 1022 -32.41 -29.01 -51.89
C HIS A 1022 -31.81 -30.38 -51.41
N HIS A 1023 -32.74 -31.17 -50.83
CA HIS A 1023 -32.80 -32.63 -50.54
C HIS A 1023 -32.75 -33.51 -51.85
N PRO A 1024 -32.78 -34.89 -51.88
CA PRO A 1024 -33.43 -35.82 -50.89
C PRO A 1024 -32.94 -37.30 -50.69
N MET A 1025 -33.47 -37.93 -49.62
CA MET A 1025 -34.04 -39.30 -49.45
C MET A 1025 -33.27 -40.65 -49.63
N ASP A 1026 -33.64 -41.58 -48.73
CA ASP A 1026 -33.82 -43.05 -48.83
C ASP A 1026 -32.67 -44.04 -49.12
N ALA A 1027 -32.45 -45.02 -48.21
CA ALA A 1027 -33.07 -46.36 -48.28
C ALA A 1027 -32.29 -47.49 -47.52
N MET A 1028 -33.00 -48.30 -46.71
CA MET A 1028 -32.80 -49.77 -46.46
C MET A 1028 -31.42 -50.30 -45.92
N SER A 1029 -31.27 -51.50 -45.33
CA SER A 1029 -32.12 -52.46 -44.57
C SER A 1029 -31.20 -53.63 -44.07
N LEU A 1030 -31.72 -54.59 -43.29
CA LEU A 1030 -31.20 -55.96 -43.02
C LEU A 1030 -30.01 -56.17 -42.03
N ASP A 1031 -30.34 -56.38 -40.75
CA ASP A 1031 -30.39 -57.68 -40.04
C ASP A 1031 -29.24 -58.75 -40.10
N ALA A 1032 -29.22 -59.59 -39.04
CA ALA A 1032 -28.66 -60.95 -38.92
C ALA A 1032 -27.17 -61.21 -38.52
N THR A 1033 -26.98 -61.42 -37.21
CA THR A 1033 -26.29 -62.59 -36.56
C THR A 1033 -24.92 -63.14 -37.00
N GLY A 1034 -24.01 -63.34 -36.01
CA GLY A 1034 -23.42 -64.67 -35.76
C GLY A 1034 -21.90 -64.81 -35.49
N MET A 1035 -21.55 -65.59 -34.45
CA MET A 1035 -20.21 -66.15 -34.11
C MET A 1035 -19.09 -65.13 -33.78
N GLY A 1036 -18.16 -65.32 -32.84
CA GLY A 1036 -17.75 -66.39 -31.91
C GLY A 1036 -16.25 -66.13 -31.61
N GLY A 1037 -15.62 -66.33 -30.45
CA GLY A 1037 -15.90 -67.10 -29.24
C GLY A 1037 -14.61 -67.87 -28.87
N LEU A 1038 -14.08 -67.73 -27.64
CA LEU A 1038 -13.17 -68.67 -26.94
C LEU A 1038 -12.76 -68.12 -25.55
N ASP A 1039 -12.23 -69.02 -24.70
CA ASP A 1039 -12.33 -69.01 -23.23
C ASP A 1039 -10.98 -69.37 -22.54
N VAL A 1040 -10.99 -69.58 -21.21
CA VAL A 1040 -9.91 -69.87 -20.21
C VAL A 1040 -9.59 -68.62 -19.37
N GLY A 1041 -9.79 -68.54 -18.04
CA GLY A 1041 -10.04 -69.54 -16.98
C GLY A 1041 -8.84 -69.59 -16.00
N GLY A 1042 -8.95 -69.50 -14.68
CA GLY A 1042 -10.10 -69.33 -13.77
C GLY A 1042 -9.66 -69.33 -12.29
N ALA A 1043 -10.61 -69.54 -11.36
CA ALA A 1043 -10.47 -69.67 -9.89
C ALA A 1043 -10.04 -68.42 -9.08
N GLY A 1044 -10.65 -68.11 -7.93
CA GLY A 1044 -11.81 -68.73 -7.26
C GLY A 1044 -12.34 -67.86 -6.12
N GLY A 1045 -13.62 -67.99 -5.77
CA GLY A 1045 -14.25 -67.22 -4.68
C GLY A 1045 -14.51 -68.07 -3.43
N ILE A 1046 -15.06 -67.43 -2.39
CA ILE A 1046 -15.93 -68.01 -1.35
C ILE A 1046 -16.78 -66.84 -0.81
N ASP A 1047 -18.10 -66.94 -0.96
CA ASP A 1047 -19.08 -66.20 -0.15
C ASP A 1047 -19.28 -66.92 1.19
N ILE A 1048 -19.64 -66.18 2.24
CA ILE A 1048 -20.70 -66.68 3.15
C ILE A 1048 -21.39 -65.55 3.91
N SER A 1049 -22.71 -65.67 3.98
CA SER A 1049 -23.61 -64.78 4.70
C SER A 1049 -24.22 -65.47 5.93
N GLY A 1050 -24.23 -64.79 7.08
CA GLY A 1050 -25.33 -64.82 8.04
C GLY A 1050 -25.21 -65.64 9.34
N MET A 1051 -26.06 -65.20 10.30
CA MET A 1051 -26.67 -65.90 11.46
C MET A 1051 -26.14 -65.63 12.89
N GLY A 1052 -27.07 -65.24 13.79
CA GLY A 1052 -26.92 -65.12 15.28
C GLY A 1052 -26.42 -63.74 15.75
N ASP A 1053 -27.11 -62.92 16.55
CA ASP A 1053 -28.14 -63.06 17.60
C ASP A 1053 -27.69 -63.74 18.92
N MET A 1054 -28.27 -63.28 20.05
CA MET A 1054 -27.83 -63.30 21.46
C MET A 1054 -26.82 -62.19 21.84
N GLY A 1055 -27.01 -61.44 22.93
CA GLY A 1055 -28.12 -61.40 23.90
C GLY A 1055 -27.84 -60.43 25.06
N MET A 1056 -28.88 -60.00 25.79
CA MET A 1056 -28.76 -59.05 26.91
C MET A 1056 -27.96 -59.59 28.11
N GLY A 1057 -27.27 -58.69 28.83
CA GLY A 1057 -26.67 -58.94 30.15
C GLY A 1057 -26.72 -57.70 31.04
N ASN A 1058 -27.75 -57.62 31.89
CA ASN A 1058 -28.03 -56.49 32.79
C ASN A 1058 -27.45 -56.71 34.21
N MET A 1059 -27.43 -55.64 35.01
CA MET A 1059 -27.31 -55.54 36.48
C MET A 1059 -25.91 -55.48 37.13
N GLY A 1060 -25.75 -54.45 37.98
CA GLY A 1060 -24.61 -54.21 38.86
C GLY A 1060 -24.87 -53.04 39.84
N MET A 1061 -26.08 -52.98 40.41
CA MET A 1061 -26.54 -51.88 41.26
C MET A 1061 -25.94 -51.99 42.69
N GLY A 1062 -25.22 -50.96 43.16
CA GLY A 1062 -24.45 -50.98 44.41
C GLY A 1062 -24.66 -49.74 45.29
N ASN A 1063 -25.60 -49.86 46.23
CA ASN A 1063 -26.24 -48.82 47.03
C ASN A 1063 -25.37 -48.11 48.13
N MET A 1064 -25.81 -46.90 48.53
CA MET A 1064 -25.58 -46.19 49.81
C MET A 1064 -24.17 -45.69 50.25
N GLY A 1065 -24.06 -44.36 50.41
CA GLY A 1065 -24.34 -43.76 51.73
C GLY A 1065 -23.22 -43.04 52.49
N GLY A 1066 -23.51 -41.80 52.92
CA GLY A 1066 -23.20 -41.36 54.29
C GLY A 1066 -21.84 -40.69 54.59
N LEU A 1067 -21.84 -39.35 54.53
CA LEU A 1067 -21.51 -38.42 55.63
C LEU A 1067 -20.31 -38.70 56.59
N THR A 1068 -19.53 -37.62 56.83
CA THR A 1068 -18.80 -37.24 58.07
C THR A 1068 -17.26 -37.35 58.20
N VAL A 1069 -16.72 -36.23 58.76
CA VAL A 1069 -15.59 -36.11 59.71
C VAL A 1069 -14.14 -36.20 59.19
N ASN A 1070 -13.57 -34.99 59.11
CA ASN A 1070 -12.16 -34.62 59.30
C ASN A 1070 -11.58 -35.09 60.65
N THR A 1071 -10.39 -35.72 60.66
CA THR A 1071 -9.31 -35.43 61.65
C THR A 1071 -7.91 -35.89 61.21
N ASN A 1072 -7.09 -34.93 60.79
CA ASN A 1072 -5.74 -34.62 61.30
C ASN A 1072 -4.85 -35.70 61.97
N THR A 1073 -3.60 -35.88 61.50
CA THR A 1073 -2.33 -36.10 62.26
C THR A 1073 -1.18 -36.42 61.28
N GLY A 1074 0.08 -35.98 61.40
CA GLY A 1074 0.77 -34.94 62.22
C GLY A 1074 2.01 -34.47 61.40
N GLY A 1075 2.63 -33.30 61.59
CA GLY A 1075 3.34 -32.78 62.78
C GLY A 1075 4.85 -32.75 62.48
N GLY A 1076 5.67 -31.74 62.83
CA GLY A 1076 5.46 -30.45 63.50
C GLY A 1076 6.80 -29.67 63.63
N MET A 1077 6.81 -28.60 64.45
CA MET A 1077 7.94 -27.67 64.75
C MET A 1077 8.26 -26.61 63.66
N GLY A 1078 8.42 -25.32 63.97
CA GLY A 1078 8.15 -24.63 65.24
C GLY A 1078 8.61 -23.15 65.26
N GLY A 1079 7.89 -22.30 66.02
CA GLY A 1079 8.27 -20.92 66.37
C GLY A 1079 8.08 -19.86 65.27
N GLY A 1080 7.54 -18.67 65.54
CA GLY A 1080 6.91 -18.16 66.77
C GLY A 1080 6.91 -16.62 66.82
N VAL A 1081 5.80 -16.04 67.31
CA VAL A 1081 5.62 -14.59 67.61
C VAL A 1081 5.62 -13.69 66.34
N GLY A 1082 4.58 -12.93 65.99
CA GLY A 1082 3.70 -12.12 66.85
C GLY A 1082 4.27 -10.69 66.92
N THR A 1083 3.52 -9.59 66.91
CA THR A 1083 2.07 -9.33 66.85
C THR A 1083 1.93 -7.93 66.22
N GLY A 1084 0.90 -7.65 65.41
CA GLY A 1084 -0.42 -7.23 65.89
C GLY A 1084 -0.42 -5.71 66.08
N GLY A 1085 -1.22 -4.94 65.33
CA GLY A 1085 -2.68 -4.89 65.43
C GLY A 1085 -3.05 -3.45 65.89
N GLN A 1086 -4.27 -2.94 65.88
CA GLN A 1086 -5.62 -3.35 65.44
C GLN A 1086 -6.26 -2.05 64.87
N GLY A 1087 -7.33 -2.04 64.08
CA GLY A 1087 -8.34 -3.06 63.82
C GLY A 1087 -9.72 -2.50 64.23
N GLY A 1088 -10.71 -2.63 63.35
CA GLY A 1088 -12.09 -2.18 63.57
C GLY A 1088 -12.35 -0.69 63.27
N GLY A 1089 -13.51 -0.31 62.72
CA GLY A 1089 -14.55 -1.17 62.19
C GLY A 1089 -15.92 -0.49 62.03
N SER A 1090 -16.41 -0.46 60.80
CA SER A 1090 -17.84 -0.40 60.41
C SER A 1090 -18.68 0.85 60.70
N ALA A 1091 -19.75 0.93 59.91
CA ALA A 1091 -20.99 1.71 60.09
C ALA A 1091 -20.95 3.25 59.90
N GLY A 1092 -21.52 3.67 58.76
CA GLY A 1092 -22.84 4.32 58.84
C GLY A 1092 -22.93 5.82 58.56
N GLY A 1093 -23.50 6.15 57.40
CA GLY A 1093 -24.58 7.13 57.32
C GLY A 1093 -24.23 8.61 57.16
N GLY A 1094 -24.32 9.08 55.91
CA GLY A 1094 -25.20 10.22 55.56
C GLY A 1094 -24.72 11.65 55.78
N GLY A 1095 -25.22 12.54 54.91
CA GLY A 1095 -25.54 13.91 55.33
C GLY A 1095 -24.59 15.02 54.90
N ALA A 1096 -24.73 15.43 53.64
CA ALA A 1096 -24.84 16.84 53.20
C ALA A 1096 -24.05 17.96 53.91
N GLY A 1097 -23.32 18.72 53.08
CA GLY A 1097 -23.66 20.13 52.89
C GLY A 1097 -22.64 21.18 53.35
N ALA A 1098 -22.22 21.99 52.37
CA ALA A 1098 -21.86 23.42 52.51
C ALA A 1098 -20.63 23.79 53.40
N SER A 1099 -20.01 24.97 53.28
CA SER A 1099 -19.83 25.92 52.17
C SER A 1099 -18.80 26.96 52.61
N ALA A 1100 -18.08 27.57 51.65
CA ALA A 1100 -17.24 28.77 51.85
C ALA A 1100 -16.06 28.64 52.86
N GLY A 1101 -15.01 29.47 52.78
CA GLY A 1101 -14.67 30.49 51.78
C GLY A 1101 -13.75 31.57 52.38
N ASN A 1102 -12.93 32.20 51.52
CA ASN A 1102 -11.89 33.20 51.87
C ASN A 1102 -10.80 32.69 52.85
N GLY A 1103 -9.58 33.21 52.88
CA GLY A 1103 -8.89 34.31 52.18
C GLY A 1103 -7.63 34.59 53.03
N GLY A 1104 -6.49 35.12 52.59
CA GLY A 1104 -6.12 35.90 51.41
C GLY A 1104 -4.90 36.76 51.83
N GLY A 1105 -3.99 37.06 50.90
CA GLY A 1105 -2.77 37.87 51.17
C GLY A 1105 -1.60 37.09 51.84
N GLY A 1106 -0.34 37.46 51.62
CA GLY A 1106 0.18 38.47 50.70
C GLY A 1106 1.59 38.96 51.08
N GLY A 1107 2.53 38.98 50.13
CA GLY A 1107 3.89 39.56 50.25
C GLY A 1107 4.91 38.70 51.04
N GLY A 1108 6.23 38.78 50.78
CA GLY A 1108 6.92 39.48 49.69
C GLY A 1108 8.43 39.68 49.95
N GLY A 1109 9.28 39.34 48.96
CA GLY A 1109 10.71 39.70 48.88
C GLY A 1109 11.69 39.04 49.87
N ALA A 1110 13.03 39.17 49.74
CA ALA A 1110 13.89 39.46 48.57
C ALA A 1110 15.39 39.30 48.95
N GLY A 1111 16.23 38.80 48.02
CA GLY A 1111 17.71 38.84 48.08
C GLY A 1111 18.43 37.87 49.04
N GLY A 1112 19.69 37.46 48.83
CA GLY A 1112 20.59 37.67 47.67
C GLY A 1112 22.08 37.39 48.00
N ALA A 1113 22.86 36.90 47.01
CA ALA A 1113 24.35 36.75 46.97
C ALA A 1113 25.05 35.88 48.07
N GLY A 1114 26.23 35.28 47.87
CA GLY A 1114 27.08 35.11 46.67
C GLY A 1114 28.51 34.63 47.00
N GLY A 1115 29.18 33.95 46.06
CA GLY A 1115 30.61 33.52 46.12
C GLY A 1115 30.91 32.26 46.98
N GLY A 1116 31.95 31.45 46.72
CA GLY A 1116 32.90 31.38 45.59
C GLY A 1116 34.24 30.71 45.99
N GLY A 1117 34.86 29.91 45.09
CA GLY A 1117 36.30 29.55 45.16
C GLY A 1117 36.72 28.07 45.17
N SER A 1118 37.43 27.65 44.11
CA SER A 1118 38.65 26.78 44.03
C SER A 1118 38.82 25.51 44.91
N GLY A 1119 39.43 24.40 44.44
CA GLY A 1119 40.15 24.10 43.19
C GLY A 1119 41.00 22.81 43.26
N SER A 1120 41.91 22.57 42.30
CA SER A 1120 42.77 21.36 42.08
C SER A 1120 42.03 20.08 41.61
N GLY A 1121 42.59 19.10 40.88
CA GLY A 1121 43.93 18.89 40.26
C GLY A 1121 44.38 17.41 40.41
N GLY A 1122 45.08 16.73 39.47
CA GLY A 1122 45.54 17.05 38.10
C GLY A 1122 46.56 15.99 37.59
N ALA A 1123 46.70 15.79 36.26
CA ALA A 1123 47.50 14.73 35.58
C ALA A 1123 47.00 13.27 35.81
N GLY A 1124 47.31 12.25 34.99
CA GLY A 1124 48.12 12.17 33.76
C GLY A 1124 49.15 11.01 33.86
N GLY A 1125 49.10 10.03 32.95
CA GLY A 1125 50.09 8.93 32.91
C GLY A 1125 49.67 7.75 32.04
N ASP A 1126 50.41 7.50 30.96
CA ASP A 1126 50.34 6.29 30.13
C ASP A 1126 50.73 5.02 30.91
N LEU A 1127 50.24 3.85 30.49
CA LEU A 1127 51.05 2.64 30.37
C LEU A 1127 50.46 1.67 29.32
N SER A 1128 51.34 0.85 28.75
CA SER A 1128 51.17 0.15 27.46
C SER A 1128 50.86 -1.35 27.56
N GLY A 1129 50.20 -1.89 26.52
CA GLY A 1129 50.52 -3.21 25.98
C GLY A 1129 49.49 -4.33 26.24
N ASP A 1130 48.98 -4.88 25.13
CA ASP A 1130 48.76 -6.32 24.82
C ASP A 1130 47.91 -7.17 25.82
N ASP A 1131 46.92 -7.96 25.43
CA ASP A 1131 46.44 -8.41 24.11
C ASP A 1131 45.03 -9.07 24.25
N ILE A 1132 44.45 -9.58 23.15
CA ILE A 1132 43.40 -10.63 23.07
C ILE A 1132 41.90 -10.23 23.10
N PHE A 1133 41.20 -10.76 22.08
CA PHE A 1133 39.76 -10.88 21.77
C PHE A 1133 38.96 -9.71 21.15
N SER A 1134 38.64 -9.94 19.88
CA SER A 1134 37.71 -9.23 19.00
C SER A 1134 36.23 -9.57 19.25
N GLY A 1135 35.33 -8.59 19.10
CA GLY A 1135 33.91 -8.86 18.82
C GLY A 1135 32.96 -7.69 19.04
N LEU A 1136 32.26 -7.27 17.97
CA LEU A 1136 31.05 -6.43 17.99
C LEU A 1136 31.19 -5.00 18.55
N GLY A 1137 31.65 -4.07 17.70
CA GLY A 1137 31.51 -2.62 17.93
C GLY A 1137 30.13 -2.11 17.50
N THR A 1138 29.39 -1.54 18.45
CA THR A 1138 28.12 -0.84 18.25
C THR A 1138 28.31 0.45 17.44
N GLY A 1139 27.44 0.72 16.46
CA GLY A 1139 27.34 2.00 15.76
C GLY A 1139 26.16 2.82 16.27
N ASP A 1140 26.40 4.10 16.58
CA ASP A 1140 25.42 5.02 17.16
C ASP A 1140 24.14 5.19 16.33
N PHE A 1141 23.01 5.36 17.03
CA PHE A 1141 21.70 5.63 16.44
C PHE A 1141 20.97 6.76 17.20
N THR A 1142 21.65 7.91 17.32
CA THR A 1142 21.18 9.08 18.11
C THR A 1142 21.39 10.42 17.40
N THR A 1143 21.18 10.48 16.09
CA THR A 1143 20.93 11.73 15.33
C THR A 1143 20.16 11.40 14.04
N ASP A 1144 19.28 12.32 13.60
CA ASP A 1144 18.41 12.26 12.40
C ASP A 1144 16.99 11.64 12.54
N PHE A 1145 16.22 12.13 13.53
CA PHE A 1145 14.75 12.01 13.53
C PHE A 1145 14.10 13.34 13.11
N GLY A 1146 13.85 13.54 11.82
CA GLY A 1146 13.24 14.79 11.33
C GLY A 1146 12.82 14.89 9.86
N ASN A 1147 12.77 13.79 9.09
CA ASN A 1147 12.47 13.87 7.66
C ASN A 1147 11.79 12.58 7.14
N TRP A 1148 10.45 12.54 7.09
CA TRP A 1148 9.68 11.29 6.86
C TRP A 1148 8.45 11.37 5.93
N ASP A 1149 8.24 12.47 5.20
CA ASP A 1149 7.11 12.62 4.23
C ASP A 1149 7.54 12.65 2.74
N THR A 1150 8.82 12.39 2.41
CA THR A 1150 9.35 12.47 1.02
C THR A 1150 9.55 11.12 0.31
N MET A 1151 9.02 10.01 0.86
CA MET A 1151 9.14 8.66 0.25
C MET A 1151 7.88 8.15 -0.48
N ASP A 1152 7.10 9.05 -1.09
CA ASP A 1152 6.09 8.68 -2.13
C ASP A 1152 6.24 9.54 -3.42
N LEU A 1153 7.44 10.08 -3.69
CA LEU A 1153 7.84 10.63 -4.99
C LEU A 1153 9.14 9.98 -5.50
N GLY A 1154 8.99 8.85 -6.20
CA GLY A 1154 10.04 8.10 -6.89
C GLY A 1154 9.46 7.08 -7.87
#